data_AF-A0A9N9UYQ0-F1
#
_entry.id   AF-A0A9N9UYQ0-F1
#
_cell.length_a   1.000
_cell.length_b   1.000
_cell.length_c   1.000
_cell.angle_alpha   90.00
_cell.angle_beta   90.00
_cell.angle_gamma   90.00
#
_symmetry.space_group_name_H-M   'P 1'
#
loop_
_entity.id
_entity.type
_entity.pdbx_description
1 polymer ?
#
loop_
_entity_poly.entity_id
_entity_poly.type
_entity_poly.pdbx_seq_one_letter_code
_entity_poly.pdbx_strand_id
1 'polypeptide(L)'
;MDSIQRIIDNLPPELRWRGGLSRHGTVNEGHNAQIANIFITSFHLRSNLVQKYGTRDKIITEHQRIVDDLLEILYHLPQCVFNANGSSVVPKVRDIGAVYLEHHMIADNPNRDQAKEKMEMILRKLNDLDCWSALTLSGRWDSGAARSPASPSGLVVKGEPFLMLPGELHNSSLSSARYMSEVWGPMKQQSINTLLGSVTWEMIEPEEGKFDFSELDKVLEGARQHDMKLVILWFGSYKNGISTYVPNWVKRDAKRFPRVQVLEAGGVKRTIEMLSPLSNESCEADARAFATLMSHLKAVDSEHQTVVMVQVENETGLLGDSRDRSRCAEKAFSDPVPESLLKHISSIELHSQFKARFSNVLSSGDHSWESVFGKGVPANEAFMAYNISSYVGRVAAAGKKEYDIPFYTNTWLNFDNPSELDMSGTPIVVGGGAEAGVYPSGGPCPHMLDIWRFNTPSLDFLAPDLYFHDYELVCKRYSEQKNPLFIPEQRRDDNGARRLWLSYGTYGALGASPFGIDTGAELAGREFRLLNQIKPYLLAAGPDDRFGFFFDEEKGKCKEKWTKVFGEIEVIVERAFVFGKAGPGGGLVIHLGNSRFLAVGRGFNVSFKSTNNKATFTGILRAEEKEVDEQGELRTLRVLNGDETRSGEFLIMPNDDPDYGGFPIAVTIPARTCIAELEAYYIVEDEEFR
;
A
#
# COMPACT_ATOMS: atom_id res chain seq x y z
N MET A 1 -27.24 -41.34 11.64
CA MET A 1 -25.88 -41.07 12.16
C MET A 1 -24.97 -42.27 11.95
N ASP A 2 -25.44 -43.50 12.18
CA ASP A 2 -24.62 -44.73 12.06
C ASP A 2 -24.03 -45.02 10.67
N SER A 3 -24.58 -44.51 9.56
CA SER A 3 -23.97 -44.74 8.22
C SER A 3 -22.81 -43.81 7.90
N ILE A 4 -22.80 -42.58 8.45
CA ILE A 4 -21.73 -41.59 8.23
C ILE A 4 -20.51 -41.99 9.05
N GLN A 5 -20.71 -42.39 10.31
CA GLN A 5 -19.63 -42.88 11.15
C GLN A 5 -18.96 -44.12 10.53
N ARG A 6 -19.76 -45.03 9.96
CA ARG A 6 -19.26 -46.22 9.24
C ARG A 6 -18.43 -45.88 8.00
N ILE A 7 -18.70 -44.76 7.32
CA ILE A 7 -17.91 -44.32 6.17
C ILE A 7 -16.58 -43.73 6.63
N ILE A 8 -16.61 -42.89 7.68
CA ILE A 8 -15.42 -42.29 8.28
C ILE A 8 -14.48 -43.37 8.84
N ASP A 9 -15.04 -44.37 9.54
CA ASP A 9 -14.31 -45.48 10.13
C ASP A 9 -13.69 -46.42 9.07
N ASN A 10 -14.11 -46.32 7.81
CA ASN A 10 -13.62 -47.12 6.68
C ASN A 10 -12.71 -46.35 5.71
N LEU A 11 -12.41 -45.07 5.95
CA LEU A 11 -11.42 -44.32 5.16
C LEU A 11 -10.03 -45.00 5.21
N PRO A 12 -9.12 -44.81 4.24
CA PRO A 12 -7.72 -45.22 4.39
C PRO A 12 -7.13 -44.71 5.71
N PRO A 13 -6.24 -45.46 6.41
CA PRO A 13 -5.67 -45.07 7.69
C PRO A 13 -5.09 -43.64 7.72
N GLU A 14 -4.56 -43.19 6.59
CA GLU A 14 -3.97 -41.87 6.35
C GLU A 14 -5.01 -40.73 6.36
N LEU A 15 -6.28 -41.05 6.13
CA LEU A 15 -7.41 -40.11 6.09
C LEU A 15 -8.31 -40.20 7.33
N ARG A 16 -7.93 -40.98 8.35
CA ARG A 16 -8.66 -41.08 9.63
C ARG A 16 -8.01 -40.15 10.66
N TRP A 17 -8.75 -39.15 11.14
CA TRP A 17 -8.37 -38.42 12.35
C TRP A 17 -8.61 -39.32 13.55
N ARG A 18 -7.55 -39.69 14.27
CA ARG A 18 -7.65 -40.61 15.42
C ARG A 18 -7.59 -39.93 16.78
N GLY A 19 -7.53 -38.60 16.83
CA GLY A 19 -7.29 -37.84 18.06
C GLY A 19 -5.88 -38.12 18.59
N GLY A 20 -5.07 -37.08 18.76
CA GLY A 20 -3.68 -37.24 19.21
C GLY A 20 -2.72 -37.81 18.16
N LEU A 21 -1.91 -36.93 17.58
CA LEU A 21 -0.52 -37.11 17.09
C LEU A 21 -0.04 -38.45 16.47
N SER A 22 -0.88 -39.36 15.98
CA SER A 22 -0.43 -40.47 15.12
C SER A 22 -0.29 -39.97 13.67
N ARG A 23 0.71 -39.11 13.41
CA ARG A 23 1.02 -38.60 12.07
C ARG A 23 2.00 -39.55 11.38
N HIS A 24 1.79 -39.82 10.09
CA HIS A 24 2.82 -40.43 9.27
C HIS A 24 4.04 -39.48 9.23
N GLY A 25 5.27 -39.99 9.29
CA GLY A 25 6.48 -39.16 9.46
C GLY A 25 6.81 -38.21 8.29
N THR A 26 6.01 -38.20 7.22
CA THR A 26 6.27 -37.54 5.94
C THR A 26 5.00 -36.88 5.36
N VAL A 27 4.31 -36.05 6.13
CA VAL A 27 3.13 -35.30 5.66
C VAL A 27 3.53 -33.89 5.23
N ASN A 28 3.17 -33.49 4.00
CA ASN A 28 3.40 -32.12 3.50
C ASN A 28 2.22 -31.17 3.82
N GLU A 29 2.44 -29.88 3.64
CA GLU A 29 1.47 -28.84 3.98
C GLU A 29 0.14 -28.96 3.21
N GLY A 30 0.20 -29.31 1.92
CA GLY A 30 -0.99 -29.52 1.08
C GLY A 30 -1.89 -30.66 1.58
N HIS A 31 -1.30 -31.72 2.14
CA HIS A 31 -2.05 -32.81 2.75
C HIS A 31 -2.75 -32.37 4.04
N ASN A 32 -2.08 -31.59 4.90
CA ASN A 32 -2.70 -31.03 6.11
C ASN A 32 -3.83 -30.06 5.78
N ALA A 33 -3.68 -29.29 4.69
CA ALA A 33 -4.70 -28.39 4.18
C ALA A 33 -5.96 -29.15 3.76
N GLN A 34 -5.82 -30.23 3.00
CA GLN A 34 -6.96 -31.06 2.58
C GLN A 34 -7.62 -31.77 3.77
N ILE A 35 -6.82 -32.30 4.70
CA ILE A 35 -7.33 -32.92 5.94
C ILE A 35 -8.15 -31.94 6.76
N ALA A 36 -7.62 -30.74 7.03
CA ALA A 36 -8.33 -29.72 7.80
C ALA A 36 -9.67 -29.36 7.16
N ASN A 37 -9.70 -29.17 5.84
CA ASN A 37 -10.92 -28.86 5.12
C ASN A 37 -11.95 -30.00 5.18
N ILE A 38 -11.51 -31.25 4.99
CA ILE A 38 -12.39 -32.44 5.06
C ILE A 38 -13.00 -32.58 6.46
N PHE A 39 -12.21 -32.49 7.52
CA PHE A 39 -12.71 -32.65 8.88
C PHE A 39 -13.61 -31.51 9.32
N ILE A 40 -13.23 -30.26 9.08
CA ILE A 40 -14.08 -29.10 9.41
C ILE A 40 -15.40 -29.15 8.62
N THR A 41 -15.37 -29.59 7.36
CA THR A 41 -16.59 -29.81 6.57
C THR A 41 -17.45 -30.93 7.14
N SER A 42 -16.83 -32.05 7.55
CA SER A 42 -17.53 -33.16 8.20
C SER A 42 -18.19 -32.72 9.51
N PHE A 43 -17.48 -31.95 10.33
CA PHE A 43 -18.00 -31.37 11.57
C PHE A 43 -19.16 -30.42 11.33
N HIS A 44 -19.07 -29.56 10.32
CA HIS A 44 -20.15 -28.66 9.94
C HIS A 44 -21.41 -29.42 9.48
N LEU A 45 -21.24 -30.44 8.63
CA LEU A 45 -22.34 -31.32 8.22
C LEU A 45 -22.97 -32.05 9.42
N ARG A 46 -22.15 -32.56 10.35
CA ARG A 46 -22.62 -33.22 11.57
C ARG A 46 -23.39 -32.23 12.46
N SER A 47 -22.88 -31.02 12.63
CA SER A 47 -23.53 -29.93 13.38
C SER A 47 -24.93 -29.66 12.83
N ASN A 48 -25.04 -29.44 11.51
CA ASN A 48 -26.32 -29.18 10.83
C ASN A 48 -27.31 -30.36 10.95
N LEU A 49 -26.83 -31.60 10.82
CA LEU A 49 -27.69 -32.79 10.93
C LEU A 49 -28.19 -33.00 12.36
N VAL A 50 -27.33 -32.77 13.36
CA VAL A 50 -27.69 -32.88 14.77
C VAL A 50 -28.68 -31.78 15.15
N GLN A 51 -28.46 -30.54 14.70
CA GLN A 51 -29.38 -29.42 14.94
C GLN A 51 -30.75 -29.70 14.32
N LYS A 52 -30.81 -30.27 13.11
CA LYS A 52 -32.07 -30.51 12.39
C LYS A 52 -32.86 -31.73 12.86
N TYR A 53 -32.18 -32.78 13.34
CA TYR A 53 -32.81 -34.09 13.60
C TYR A 53 -32.52 -34.66 15.01
N GLY A 54 -31.73 -33.98 15.83
CA GLY A 54 -31.37 -34.44 17.18
C GLY A 54 -32.44 -34.17 18.23
N THR A 55 -32.44 -34.97 19.30
CA THR A 55 -33.17 -34.63 20.53
C THR A 55 -32.36 -33.63 21.35
N ARG A 56 -33.01 -32.79 22.17
CA ARG A 56 -32.34 -31.69 22.92
C ARG A 56 -31.08 -32.13 23.67
N ASP A 57 -31.12 -33.25 24.38
CA ASP A 57 -29.95 -33.76 25.13
C ASP A 57 -28.82 -34.27 24.23
N LYS A 58 -29.17 -34.85 23.07
CA LYS A 58 -28.21 -35.26 22.04
C LYS A 58 -27.59 -34.06 21.34
N ILE A 59 -28.35 -32.99 21.12
CA ILE A 59 -27.85 -31.74 20.50
C ILE A 59 -26.73 -31.15 21.36
N ILE A 60 -26.96 -31.00 22.66
CA ILE A 60 -25.99 -30.39 23.58
C ILE A 60 -24.71 -31.24 23.65
N THR A 61 -24.86 -32.54 23.91
CA THR A 61 -23.70 -33.45 24.10
C THR A 61 -22.88 -33.62 22.82
N GLU A 62 -23.53 -33.62 21.66
CA GLU A 62 -22.84 -33.84 20.39
C GLU A 62 -22.17 -32.57 19.86
N HIS A 63 -22.80 -31.39 20.01
CA HIS A 63 -22.12 -30.13 19.67
C HIS A 63 -20.92 -29.86 20.59
N GLN A 64 -20.96 -30.33 21.84
CA GLN A 64 -19.78 -30.29 22.71
C GLN A 64 -18.60 -31.06 22.11
N ARG A 65 -18.83 -32.28 21.62
CA ARG A 65 -17.79 -33.09 20.98
C ARG A 65 -17.29 -32.48 19.68
N ILE A 66 -18.22 -31.96 18.86
CA ILE A 66 -17.87 -31.29 17.61
C ILE A 66 -16.94 -30.09 17.86
N VAL A 67 -17.24 -29.27 18.87
CA VAL A 67 -16.39 -28.12 19.23
C VAL A 67 -15.05 -28.55 19.80
N ASP A 68 -15.00 -29.62 20.58
CA ASP A 68 -13.74 -30.15 21.13
C ASP A 68 -12.80 -30.61 20.02
N ASP A 69 -13.31 -31.39 19.07
CA ASP A 69 -12.55 -31.87 17.91
C ASP A 69 -12.18 -30.69 16.98
N LEU A 70 -13.08 -29.71 16.82
CA LEU A 70 -12.82 -28.51 16.02
C LEU A 70 -11.67 -27.68 16.60
N LEU A 71 -11.67 -27.45 17.92
CA LEU A 71 -10.61 -26.72 18.61
C LEU A 71 -9.28 -27.47 18.53
N GLU A 72 -9.29 -28.81 18.59
CA GLU A 72 -8.08 -29.62 18.39
C GLU A 72 -7.44 -29.30 17.03
N ILE A 73 -8.23 -29.27 15.96
CA ILE A 73 -7.74 -28.91 14.61
C ILE A 73 -7.23 -27.47 14.60
N LEU A 74 -8.05 -26.52 15.03
CA LEU A 74 -7.78 -25.08 14.96
C LEU A 74 -6.51 -24.65 15.71
N TYR A 75 -6.15 -25.33 16.80
CA TYR A 75 -5.01 -24.96 17.64
C TYR A 75 -3.78 -25.87 17.48
N HIS A 76 -3.90 -27.06 16.88
CA HIS A 76 -2.76 -27.98 16.67
C HIS A 76 -2.25 -28.08 15.23
N LEU A 77 -2.92 -27.44 14.27
CA LEU A 77 -2.38 -27.27 12.93
C LEU A 77 -1.68 -25.90 12.77
N PRO A 78 -0.58 -25.84 12.00
CA PRO A 78 0.10 -24.59 11.70
C PRO A 78 -0.84 -23.59 11.01
N GLN A 79 -0.64 -22.29 11.25
CA GLN A 79 -1.49 -21.23 10.68
C GLN A 79 -1.51 -21.26 9.14
N CYS A 80 -0.40 -21.63 8.50
CA CYS A 80 -0.29 -21.71 7.04
C CYS A 80 -1.27 -22.72 6.40
N VAL A 81 -1.64 -23.78 7.13
CA VAL A 81 -2.67 -24.76 6.71
C VAL A 81 -4.05 -24.10 6.57
N PHE A 82 -4.35 -23.14 7.44
CA PHE A 82 -5.60 -22.38 7.40
C PHE A 82 -5.55 -21.23 6.42
N ASN A 83 -4.38 -20.62 6.18
CA ASN A 83 -4.21 -19.62 5.13
C ASN A 83 -4.52 -20.21 3.74
N ALA A 84 -4.14 -21.46 3.49
CA ALA A 84 -4.44 -22.16 2.24
C ALA A 84 -5.93 -22.52 2.05
N ASN A 85 -6.76 -22.51 3.11
CA ASN A 85 -8.18 -22.91 3.05
C ASN A 85 -9.16 -21.88 3.61
N GLY A 86 -8.69 -20.69 4.01
CA GLY A 86 -9.42 -19.75 4.87
C GLY A 86 -10.82 -19.44 4.36
N SER A 87 -10.95 -19.17 3.06
CA SER A 87 -12.23 -18.89 2.39
C SER A 87 -13.26 -20.01 2.51
N SER A 88 -12.84 -21.28 2.63
CA SER A 88 -13.72 -22.44 2.74
C SER A 88 -14.02 -22.85 4.18
N VAL A 89 -13.08 -22.66 5.12
CA VAL A 89 -13.20 -23.17 6.50
C VAL A 89 -13.81 -22.14 7.45
N VAL A 90 -13.56 -20.85 7.25
CA VAL A 90 -14.04 -19.78 8.14
C VAL A 90 -15.57 -19.75 8.28
N PRO A 91 -16.37 -19.80 7.19
CA PRO A 91 -17.84 -19.83 7.32
C PRO A 91 -18.33 -21.03 8.13
N LYS A 92 -17.71 -22.21 7.92
CA LYS A 92 -18.07 -23.45 8.61
C LYS A 92 -17.77 -23.39 10.10
N VAL A 93 -16.63 -22.82 10.48
CA VAL A 93 -16.23 -22.60 11.88
C VAL A 93 -17.20 -21.63 12.57
N ARG A 94 -17.56 -20.53 11.89
CA ARG A 94 -18.56 -19.55 12.38
C ARG A 94 -19.90 -20.21 12.64
N ASP A 95 -20.39 -21.00 11.68
CA ASP A 95 -21.69 -21.67 11.80
C ASP A 95 -21.70 -22.68 12.94
N ILE A 96 -20.65 -23.51 13.08
CA ILE A 96 -20.53 -24.45 14.21
C ILE A 96 -20.53 -23.70 15.55
N GLY A 97 -19.77 -22.59 15.64
CA GLY A 97 -19.72 -21.74 16.83
C GLY A 97 -21.06 -21.10 17.18
N ALA A 98 -21.82 -20.64 16.18
CA ALA A 98 -23.14 -20.04 16.36
C ALA A 98 -24.15 -21.06 16.93
N VAL A 99 -24.17 -22.28 16.38
CA VAL A 99 -25.06 -23.35 16.87
C VAL A 99 -24.65 -23.78 18.29
N TYR A 100 -23.35 -23.86 18.57
CA TYR A 100 -22.86 -24.17 19.92
C TYR A 100 -23.29 -23.12 20.95
N LEU A 101 -23.19 -21.83 20.60
CA LEU A 101 -23.60 -20.72 21.44
C LEU A 101 -25.11 -20.72 21.73
N GLU A 102 -25.93 -20.94 20.70
CA GLU A 102 -27.39 -20.97 20.78
C GLU A 102 -27.87 -21.98 21.83
N HIS A 103 -27.24 -23.15 21.90
CA HIS A 103 -27.66 -24.22 22.81
C HIS A 103 -27.06 -24.12 24.22
N HIS A 104 -25.93 -23.44 24.40
CA HIS A 104 -25.23 -23.38 25.68
C HIS A 104 -25.44 -22.07 26.46
N MET A 105 -26.02 -21.03 25.85
CA MET A 105 -26.32 -19.74 26.51
C MET A 105 -27.75 -19.61 27.08
N ILE A 106 -28.52 -20.70 27.13
CA ILE A 106 -29.83 -20.74 27.79
C ILE A 106 -29.63 -20.72 29.32
N ALA A 107 -30.45 -19.94 30.05
CA ALA A 107 -30.45 -19.94 31.51
C ALA A 107 -30.72 -21.36 32.06
N ASP A 108 -29.95 -21.80 33.06
CA ASP A 108 -29.90 -23.15 33.68
C ASP A 108 -28.93 -24.21 33.10
N ASN A 109 -27.94 -23.84 32.26
CA ASN A 109 -26.88 -24.80 31.87
C ASN A 109 -25.74 -24.88 32.92
N PRO A 110 -25.48 -26.03 33.58
CA PRO A 110 -24.39 -26.18 34.54
C PRO A 110 -22.98 -26.08 33.93
N ASN A 111 -22.82 -26.19 32.61
CA ASN A 111 -21.52 -26.11 31.91
C ASN A 111 -21.29 -24.76 31.21
N ARG A 112 -22.03 -23.71 31.60
CA ARG A 112 -22.03 -22.40 30.91
C ARG A 112 -20.66 -21.74 30.86
N ASP A 113 -19.88 -21.80 31.93
CA ASP A 113 -18.56 -21.16 31.99
C ASP A 113 -17.56 -21.86 31.05
N GLN A 114 -17.57 -23.19 31.00
CA GLN A 114 -16.75 -23.97 30.07
C GLN A 114 -17.16 -23.73 28.60
N ALA A 115 -18.46 -23.58 28.33
CA ALA A 115 -18.95 -23.25 27.01
C ALA A 115 -18.53 -21.85 26.56
N LYS A 116 -18.52 -20.88 27.50
CA LYS A 116 -18.03 -19.53 27.25
C LYS A 116 -16.54 -19.51 26.92
N GLU A 117 -15.71 -20.24 27.66
CA GLU A 117 -14.26 -20.34 27.40
C GLU A 117 -13.98 -20.91 26.00
N LYS A 118 -14.65 -22.01 25.62
CA LYS A 118 -14.51 -22.60 24.28
C LYS A 118 -14.99 -21.65 23.18
N MET A 119 -16.05 -20.89 23.42
CA MET A 119 -16.51 -19.88 22.48
C MET A 119 -15.51 -18.73 22.34
N GLU A 120 -14.90 -18.27 23.44
CA GLU A 120 -13.83 -17.26 23.39
C GLU A 120 -12.61 -17.76 22.61
N MET A 121 -12.25 -19.05 22.73
CA MET A 121 -11.22 -19.66 21.90
C MET A 121 -11.60 -19.69 20.42
N ILE A 122 -12.84 -20.08 20.07
CA ILE A 122 -13.32 -20.05 18.68
C ILE A 122 -13.29 -18.62 18.13
N LEU A 123 -13.80 -17.64 18.87
CA LEU A 123 -13.83 -16.23 18.46
C LEU A 123 -12.43 -15.65 18.32
N ARG A 124 -11.51 -16.00 19.22
CA ARG A 124 -10.10 -15.58 19.12
C ARG A 124 -9.45 -16.15 17.87
N LYS A 125 -9.64 -17.45 17.62
CA LYS A 125 -9.11 -18.09 16.40
C LYS A 125 -9.79 -17.53 15.16
N LEU A 126 -11.09 -17.27 15.20
CA LEU A 126 -11.81 -16.60 14.12
C LEU A 126 -11.26 -15.20 13.89
N ASN A 127 -10.98 -14.38 14.90
CA ASN A 127 -10.31 -13.09 14.70
C ASN A 127 -8.93 -13.23 14.03
N ASP A 128 -8.17 -14.27 14.39
CA ASP A 128 -6.89 -14.57 13.71
C ASP A 128 -7.11 -14.99 12.25
N LEU A 129 -8.20 -15.70 11.95
CA LEU A 129 -8.59 -16.15 10.61
C LEU A 129 -9.37 -15.08 9.81
N ASP A 130 -9.99 -14.12 10.49
CA ASP A 130 -10.93 -13.08 10.01
C ASP A 130 -10.23 -11.74 9.78
N CYS A 131 -8.90 -11.71 9.67
CA CYS A 131 -8.16 -10.55 9.14
C CYS A 131 -8.58 -10.16 7.69
N TRP A 132 -9.63 -10.78 7.16
CA TRP A 132 -10.37 -10.48 5.94
C TRP A 132 -11.68 -9.72 6.25
N SER A 133 -11.61 -8.49 6.77
CA SER A 133 -12.66 -7.51 6.46
C SER A 133 -12.41 -6.98 5.04
N ALA A 134 -13.46 -6.84 4.24
CA ALA A 134 -13.41 -6.81 2.77
C ALA A 134 -12.70 -5.59 2.11
N LEU A 135 -12.14 -4.66 2.89
CA LEU A 135 -11.17 -3.64 2.47
C LEU A 135 -10.21 -3.42 3.63
N THR A 136 -8.99 -3.94 3.54
CA THR A 136 -7.96 -3.74 4.56
C THR A 136 -6.62 -3.48 3.92
N LEU A 137 -5.82 -2.63 4.57
CA LEU A 137 -4.39 -2.57 4.36
C LEU A 137 -3.74 -3.54 5.35
N SER A 138 -2.99 -4.51 4.85
CA SER A 138 -2.07 -5.24 5.71
C SER A 138 -1.00 -4.25 6.21
N GLY A 139 -0.99 -3.97 7.51
CA GLY A 139 -0.01 -3.07 8.13
C GLY A 139 -0.53 -1.74 8.68
N ARG A 140 -1.81 -1.64 9.11
CA ARG A 140 -2.31 -0.48 9.87
C ARG A 140 -1.36 -0.09 11.01
N TRP A 141 -1.19 1.22 11.22
CA TRP A 141 -0.53 1.79 12.38
C TRP A 141 -1.30 1.47 13.67
N ASP A 142 -1.00 0.33 14.28
CA ASP A 142 -1.60 -0.04 15.56
C ASP A 142 -0.67 0.36 16.72
N SER A 143 -1.22 1.10 17.70
CA SER A 143 -0.46 1.77 18.77
C SER A 143 -0.13 0.86 19.98
N GLY A 144 -0.18 -0.46 19.81
CA GLY A 144 0.26 -1.36 20.89
C GLY A 144 -0.25 -2.79 20.77
N ALA A 145 0.33 -3.59 19.87
CA ALA A 145 0.38 -5.04 20.03
C ALA A 145 1.52 -5.61 19.18
N ALA A 146 2.43 -6.36 19.82
CA ALA A 146 3.47 -7.10 19.12
C ALA A 146 2.84 -8.15 18.19
N ARG A 147 3.08 -8.06 16.88
CA ARG A 147 2.74 -9.09 15.89
C ARG A 147 4.00 -9.66 15.23
N SER A 148 3.89 -10.95 14.89
CA SER A 148 4.84 -11.86 14.21
C SER A 148 5.28 -11.37 12.81
N PRO A 149 6.30 -11.99 12.17
CA PRO A 149 7.05 -11.35 11.08
C PRO A 149 6.23 -11.15 9.80
N ALA A 150 6.44 -9.97 9.19
CA ALA A 150 6.06 -9.48 7.86
C ALA A 150 4.98 -10.25 7.08
N SER A 151 3.72 -9.82 7.19
CA SER A 151 2.78 -9.91 6.06
C SER A 151 3.08 -8.76 5.10
N PRO A 152 3.20 -8.97 3.78
CA PRO A 152 3.42 -7.88 2.82
C PRO A 152 2.31 -6.85 2.95
N SER A 153 2.65 -5.55 3.00
CA SER A 153 1.67 -4.48 2.90
C SER A 153 1.02 -4.51 1.51
N GLY A 154 -0.30 -4.60 1.45
CA GLY A 154 -1.06 -4.74 0.23
C GLY A 154 -2.50 -4.31 0.43
N LEU A 155 -3.11 -3.78 -0.62
CA LEU A 155 -4.51 -3.39 -0.63
C LEU A 155 -5.37 -4.63 -0.88
N VAL A 156 -6.29 -4.93 0.02
CA VAL A 156 -7.28 -6.00 -0.15
C VAL A 156 -8.59 -5.37 -0.62
N VAL A 157 -9.17 -5.87 -1.72
CA VAL A 157 -10.48 -5.41 -2.24
C VAL A 157 -11.36 -6.64 -2.44
N LYS A 158 -12.57 -6.64 -1.88
CA LYS A 158 -13.49 -7.81 -1.89
C LYS A 158 -12.87 -9.08 -1.30
N GLY A 159 -11.99 -8.92 -0.32
CA GLY A 159 -11.31 -10.06 0.31
C GLY A 159 -10.22 -10.69 -0.55
N GLU A 160 -9.73 -10.03 -1.61
CA GLU A 160 -8.63 -10.51 -2.45
C GLU A 160 -7.53 -9.44 -2.55
N PRO A 161 -6.23 -9.84 -2.59
CA PRO A 161 -5.15 -8.92 -2.88
C PRO A 161 -5.34 -8.20 -4.22
N PHE A 162 -5.26 -6.87 -4.20
CA PHE A 162 -5.48 -6.02 -5.34
C PHE A 162 -4.19 -5.30 -5.75
N LEU A 163 -3.68 -5.64 -6.93
CA LEU A 163 -2.62 -4.87 -7.58
C LEU A 163 -3.26 -3.63 -8.22
N MET A 164 -3.15 -2.50 -7.54
CA MET A 164 -3.58 -1.23 -8.08
C MET A 164 -2.56 -0.76 -9.11
N LEU A 165 -3.04 -0.38 -10.31
CA LEU A 165 -2.27 0.20 -11.40
C LEU A 165 -2.90 1.57 -11.69
N PRO A 166 -2.55 2.58 -10.88
CA PRO A 166 -3.32 3.82 -10.80
C PRO A 166 -2.81 4.89 -11.76
N GLY A 167 -3.68 5.84 -12.08
CA GLY A 167 -3.29 7.13 -12.62
C GLY A 167 -4.20 8.23 -12.08
N GLU A 168 -3.64 9.43 -11.90
CA GLU A 168 -4.38 10.56 -11.38
C GLU A 168 -4.84 11.45 -12.53
N LEU A 169 -6.13 11.80 -12.49
CA LEU A 169 -6.77 12.67 -13.46
C LEU A 169 -6.35 14.13 -13.24
N HIS A 170 -6.54 14.98 -14.26
CA HIS A 170 -6.50 16.43 -14.01
C HIS A 170 -7.50 16.84 -12.93
N ASN A 171 -7.15 17.93 -12.21
CA ASN A 171 -7.88 18.44 -11.03
C ASN A 171 -9.40 18.63 -11.20
N SER A 172 -9.91 18.76 -12.43
CA SER A 172 -11.32 19.01 -12.72
C SER A 172 -12.01 17.89 -13.50
N SER A 173 -11.31 16.83 -13.91
CA SER A 173 -11.85 15.83 -14.83
C SER A 173 -12.96 14.98 -14.21
N LEU A 174 -12.81 14.59 -12.94
CA LEU A 174 -13.81 13.76 -12.25
C LEU A 174 -15.13 14.50 -11.98
N SER A 175 -15.17 15.83 -12.13
CA SER A 175 -16.37 16.64 -11.89
C SER A 175 -17.49 16.45 -12.91
N SER A 176 -17.24 15.77 -14.03
CA SER A 176 -18.21 15.58 -15.11
C SER A 176 -18.27 14.13 -15.59
N ALA A 177 -19.41 13.48 -15.36
CA ALA A 177 -19.63 12.13 -15.88
C ALA A 177 -19.57 12.07 -17.42
N ARG A 178 -19.99 13.15 -18.10
CA ARG A 178 -19.88 13.25 -19.55
C ARG A 178 -18.43 13.29 -20.01
N TYR A 179 -17.57 14.08 -19.37
CA TYR A 179 -16.14 14.08 -19.70
C TYR A 179 -15.55 12.67 -19.47
N MET A 180 -15.84 12.08 -18.31
CA MET A 180 -15.33 10.76 -17.95
C MET A 180 -15.76 9.63 -18.91
N SER A 181 -16.91 9.75 -19.58
CA SER A 181 -17.32 8.76 -20.59
C SER A 181 -16.33 8.59 -21.76
N GLU A 182 -15.46 9.58 -22.01
CA GLU A 182 -14.38 9.49 -22.99
C GLU A 182 -13.05 9.02 -22.38
N VAL A 183 -12.94 8.96 -21.05
CA VAL A 183 -11.71 8.64 -20.32
C VAL A 183 -11.64 7.16 -19.97
N TRP A 184 -12.74 6.54 -19.53
CA TRP A 184 -12.72 5.17 -18.99
C TRP A 184 -12.14 4.12 -19.95
N GLY A 185 -12.62 4.13 -21.21
CA GLY A 185 -12.19 3.18 -22.24
C GLY A 185 -10.68 3.27 -22.54
N PRO A 186 -10.16 4.46 -22.90
CA PRO A 186 -8.73 4.65 -23.11
C PRO A 186 -7.85 4.23 -21.93
N MET A 187 -8.22 4.57 -20.69
CA MET A 187 -7.42 4.18 -19.52
C MET A 187 -7.37 2.66 -19.35
N LYS A 188 -8.51 1.98 -19.52
CA LYS A 188 -8.56 0.50 -19.46
C LYS A 188 -7.70 -0.16 -20.53
N GLN A 189 -7.64 0.39 -21.75
CA GLN A 189 -6.78 -0.11 -22.82
C GLN A 189 -5.28 0.00 -22.46
N GLN A 190 -4.93 0.95 -21.60
CA GLN A 190 -3.59 1.12 -21.06
C GLN A 190 -3.31 0.27 -19.80
N SER A 191 -4.18 -0.69 -19.47
CA SER A 191 -4.07 -1.50 -18.25
C SER A 191 -4.08 -0.71 -16.95
N ILE A 192 -4.55 0.54 -16.98
CA ILE A 192 -4.88 1.30 -15.77
C ILE A 192 -6.19 0.72 -15.24
N ASN A 193 -6.21 0.37 -13.96
CA ASN A 193 -7.37 -0.24 -13.30
C ASN A 193 -8.00 0.62 -12.20
N THR A 194 -7.31 1.70 -11.81
CA THR A 194 -7.76 2.64 -10.79
C THR A 194 -7.50 4.07 -11.25
N LEU A 195 -8.48 4.96 -11.05
CA LEU A 195 -8.31 6.39 -11.29
C LEU A 195 -8.42 7.18 -9.99
N LEU A 196 -7.49 8.10 -9.77
CA LEU A 196 -7.54 9.10 -8.71
C LEU A 196 -8.24 10.34 -9.26
N GLY A 197 -9.23 10.87 -8.54
CA GLY A 197 -9.92 12.08 -8.98
C GLY A 197 -10.65 12.81 -7.86
N SER A 198 -10.78 14.12 -8.03
CA SER A 198 -11.28 15.02 -6.99
C SER A 198 -12.80 14.99 -6.85
N VAL A 199 -13.25 14.98 -5.59
CA VAL A 199 -14.59 15.39 -5.19
C VAL A 199 -14.41 16.65 -4.35
N THR A 200 -14.94 17.76 -4.84
CA THR A 200 -14.70 19.09 -4.26
C THR A 200 -15.85 19.51 -3.37
N TRP A 201 -15.54 20.13 -2.23
CA TRP A 201 -16.56 20.57 -1.28
C TRP A 201 -17.56 21.53 -1.92
N GLU A 202 -17.10 22.50 -2.71
CA GLU A 202 -17.97 23.47 -3.39
C GLU A 202 -19.00 22.84 -4.35
N MET A 203 -18.68 21.67 -4.93
CA MET A 203 -19.58 20.99 -5.87
C MET A 203 -20.62 20.16 -5.13
N ILE A 204 -20.23 19.47 -4.06
CA ILE A 204 -21.17 18.61 -3.33
C ILE A 204 -22.02 19.37 -2.32
N GLU A 205 -21.62 20.58 -1.87
CA GLU A 205 -22.38 21.40 -0.92
C GLU A 205 -22.40 22.90 -1.35
N PRO A 206 -23.02 23.23 -2.49
CA PRO A 206 -23.02 24.59 -3.05
C PRO A 206 -23.72 25.61 -2.14
N GLU A 207 -24.72 25.16 -1.38
CA GLU A 207 -25.38 25.90 -0.31
C GLU A 207 -25.26 25.10 0.99
N GLU A 208 -25.03 25.78 2.11
CA GLU A 208 -24.81 25.12 3.40
C GLU A 208 -25.97 24.17 3.77
N GLY A 209 -25.64 22.91 4.04
CA GLY A 209 -26.57 21.84 4.37
C GLY A 209 -27.35 21.27 3.19
N LYS A 210 -27.11 21.73 1.96
CA LYS A 210 -27.78 21.23 0.74
C LYS A 210 -26.77 20.49 -0.14
N PHE A 211 -26.77 19.17 -0.02
CA PHE A 211 -25.84 18.32 -0.74
C PHE A 211 -26.36 17.89 -2.12
N ASP A 212 -25.48 17.86 -3.11
CA ASP A 212 -25.74 17.32 -4.45
C ASP A 212 -24.66 16.30 -4.85
N PHE A 213 -25.04 15.04 -4.90
CA PHE A 213 -24.17 13.93 -5.32
C PHE A 213 -24.50 13.41 -6.72
N SER A 214 -25.39 14.08 -7.47
CA SER A 214 -25.95 13.54 -8.71
C SER A 214 -24.90 13.29 -9.82
N GLU A 215 -23.88 14.14 -9.93
CA GLU A 215 -22.77 13.90 -10.85
C GLU A 215 -21.82 12.81 -10.36
N LEU A 216 -21.54 12.75 -9.05
CA LEU A 216 -20.71 11.70 -8.45
C LEU A 216 -21.34 10.32 -8.66
N ASP A 217 -22.66 10.18 -8.48
CA ASP A 217 -23.36 8.92 -8.70
C ASP A 217 -23.22 8.41 -10.15
N LYS A 218 -23.29 9.32 -11.13
CA LYS A 218 -23.07 8.98 -12.55
C LYS A 218 -21.61 8.58 -12.81
N VAL A 219 -20.66 9.21 -12.13
CA VAL A 219 -19.24 8.84 -12.21
C VAL A 219 -19.00 7.46 -11.63
N LEU A 220 -19.55 7.16 -10.46
CA LEU A 220 -19.46 5.83 -9.83
C LEU A 220 -20.04 4.74 -10.74
N GLU A 221 -21.20 5.01 -11.35
CA GLU A 221 -21.82 4.11 -12.31
C GLU A 221 -20.95 3.93 -13.57
N GLY A 222 -20.40 5.02 -14.12
CA GLY A 222 -19.47 4.96 -15.26
C GLY A 222 -18.23 4.11 -14.95
N ALA A 223 -17.64 4.25 -13.76
CA ALA A 223 -16.52 3.44 -13.32
C ALA A 223 -16.91 1.94 -13.23
N ARG A 224 -18.08 1.61 -12.68
CA ARG A 224 -18.59 0.23 -12.59
C ARG A 224 -18.79 -0.40 -13.97
N GLN A 225 -19.39 0.32 -14.91
CA GLN A 225 -19.60 -0.16 -16.28
C GLN A 225 -18.30 -0.49 -17.00
N HIS A 226 -17.20 0.16 -16.62
CA HIS A 226 -15.88 -0.07 -17.19
C HIS A 226 -14.98 -0.94 -16.32
N ASP A 227 -15.47 -1.48 -15.19
CA ASP A 227 -14.69 -2.25 -14.21
C ASP A 227 -13.46 -1.47 -13.70
N MET A 228 -13.62 -0.17 -13.49
CA MET A 228 -12.61 0.72 -12.92
C MET A 228 -12.83 0.91 -11.43
N LYS A 229 -11.73 0.97 -10.69
CA LYS A 229 -11.72 1.42 -9.30
C LYS A 229 -11.43 2.91 -9.21
N LEU A 230 -11.81 3.50 -8.08
CA LEU A 230 -11.58 4.90 -7.81
C LEU A 230 -10.87 5.09 -6.47
N VAL A 231 -9.97 6.07 -6.45
CA VAL A 231 -9.52 6.72 -5.23
C VAL A 231 -10.07 8.15 -5.27
N ILE A 232 -10.88 8.49 -4.28
CA ILE A 232 -11.50 9.82 -4.22
C ILE A 232 -10.54 10.79 -3.53
N LEU A 233 -10.29 11.94 -4.14
CA LEU A 233 -9.50 13.01 -3.53
C LEU A 233 -10.45 14.04 -2.93
N TRP A 234 -10.54 14.12 -1.60
CA TRP A 234 -11.33 15.14 -0.93
C TRP A 234 -10.63 16.49 -1.02
N PHE A 235 -11.12 17.36 -1.91
CA PHE A 235 -10.65 18.74 -1.99
C PHE A 235 -11.58 19.62 -1.14
N GLY A 236 -11.34 19.59 0.17
CA GLY A 236 -12.05 20.34 1.20
C GLY A 236 -11.40 21.68 1.48
N SER A 237 -10.96 21.85 2.72
CA SER A 237 -10.33 23.09 3.20
C SER A 237 -8.96 23.36 2.58
N TYR A 238 -8.21 22.32 2.22
CA TYR A 238 -6.84 22.47 1.75
C TYR A 238 -6.63 21.77 0.42
N LYS A 239 -6.19 22.56 -0.57
CA LYS A 239 -5.66 22.12 -1.85
C LYS A 239 -4.44 22.96 -2.19
N ASN A 240 -3.24 22.36 -2.19
CA ASN A 240 -1.98 23.04 -2.48
C ASN A 240 -1.73 24.24 -1.54
N GLY A 241 -1.97 24.01 -0.24
CA GLY A 241 -1.81 25.01 0.83
C GLY A 241 -2.82 26.16 0.82
N ILE A 242 -3.87 26.11 0.00
CA ILE A 242 -4.90 27.15 -0.10
C ILE A 242 -6.31 26.54 -0.12
N SER A 243 -7.33 27.36 0.19
CA SER A 243 -8.73 26.94 0.33
C SER A 243 -9.55 27.22 -0.93
N THR A 244 -9.04 26.79 -2.09
CA THR A 244 -9.64 27.06 -3.40
C THR A 244 -10.98 26.34 -3.61
N TYR A 245 -11.15 25.13 -3.09
CA TYR A 245 -12.30 24.27 -3.39
C TYR A 245 -13.42 24.30 -2.33
N VAL A 246 -13.33 25.20 -1.34
CA VAL A 246 -14.39 25.40 -0.36
C VAL A 246 -15.60 26.12 -1.00
N PRO A 247 -16.83 25.88 -0.52
CA PRO A 247 -18.03 26.50 -1.07
C PRO A 247 -18.04 28.03 -0.97
N ASN A 248 -18.86 28.68 -1.79
CA ASN A 248 -19.00 30.14 -1.80
C ASN A 248 -19.38 30.73 -0.43
N TRP A 249 -20.19 30.01 0.36
CA TRP A 249 -20.61 30.45 1.68
C TRP A 249 -19.47 30.39 2.72
N VAL A 250 -18.49 29.50 2.54
CA VAL A 250 -17.22 29.48 3.30
C VAL A 250 -16.24 30.54 2.78
N LYS A 251 -16.15 30.70 1.45
CA LYS A 251 -15.28 31.69 0.79
C LYS A 251 -15.59 33.12 1.23
N ARG A 252 -16.87 33.49 1.30
CA ARG A 252 -17.32 34.88 1.50
C ARG A 252 -17.48 35.29 2.95
N ASP A 253 -17.58 34.35 3.89
CA ASP A 253 -17.75 34.65 5.31
C ASP A 253 -16.44 34.47 6.09
N ALA A 254 -15.48 35.38 5.86
CA ALA A 254 -14.20 35.36 6.56
C ALA A 254 -14.29 35.67 8.07
N LYS A 255 -15.45 36.12 8.57
CA LYS A 255 -15.67 36.30 10.02
C LYS A 255 -15.95 34.96 10.69
N ARG A 256 -16.77 34.13 10.06
CA ARG A 256 -17.06 32.77 10.51
C ARG A 256 -15.91 31.81 10.22
N PHE A 257 -15.27 31.97 9.06
CA PHE A 257 -14.17 31.13 8.58
C PHE A 257 -12.89 31.95 8.45
N PRO A 258 -12.14 32.21 9.53
CA PRO A 258 -10.96 33.07 9.48
C PRO A 258 -9.85 32.47 8.62
N ARG A 259 -9.08 33.36 7.97
CA ARG A 259 -7.92 33.02 7.14
C ARG A 259 -6.61 33.18 7.91
N VAL A 260 -5.59 32.46 7.46
CA VAL A 260 -4.21 32.63 7.90
C VAL A 260 -3.69 34.03 7.52
N GLN A 261 -2.90 34.62 8.42
CA GLN A 261 -2.12 35.82 8.13
C GLN A 261 -0.64 35.48 8.09
N VAL A 262 0.10 36.04 7.14
CA VAL A 262 1.57 35.88 7.01
C VAL A 262 2.27 37.23 7.17
N LEU A 263 3.56 37.21 7.49
CA LEU A 263 4.40 38.41 7.45
C LEU A 263 5.13 38.53 6.11
N GLU A 264 5.01 39.68 5.47
CA GLU A 264 5.82 40.06 4.31
C GLU A 264 7.08 40.83 4.72
N ALA A 265 7.94 41.11 3.73
CA ALA A 265 9.09 41.99 3.91
C ALA A 265 8.67 43.32 4.58
N GLY A 266 9.41 43.73 5.62
CA GLY A 266 9.07 44.91 6.41
C GLY A 266 8.03 44.69 7.51
N GLY A 267 7.59 43.44 7.75
CA GLY A 267 6.70 43.08 8.86
C GLY A 267 5.22 43.39 8.61
N VAL A 268 4.84 43.62 7.35
CA VAL A 268 3.45 43.86 6.95
C VAL A 268 2.67 42.55 6.98
N LYS A 269 1.51 42.53 7.64
CA LYS A 269 0.64 41.35 7.64
C LYS A 269 -0.18 41.30 6.35
N ARG A 270 -0.12 40.15 5.66
CA ARG A 270 -0.99 39.83 4.52
C ARG A 270 -1.88 38.65 4.86
N THR A 271 -3.14 38.70 4.46
CA THR A 271 -4.05 37.55 4.56
C THR A 271 -3.87 36.66 3.34
N ILE A 272 -3.78 35.35 3.55
CA ILE A 272 -3.75 34.34 2.48
C ILE A 272 -5.08 33.61 2.45
N GLU A 273 -5.53 33.20 1.27
CA GLU A 273 -6.75 32.43 1.10
C GLU A 273 -6.56 30.96 1.53
N MET A 274 -6.20 30.78 2.80
CA MET A 274 -6.05 29.51 3.50
C MET A 274 -6.84 29.62 4.81
N LEU A 275 -7.80 28.73 5.03
CA LEU A 275 -8.53 28.65 6.30
C LEU A 275 -7.56 28.36 7.45
N SER A 276 -7.68 29.13 8.54
CA SER A 276 -6.82 28.94 9.70
C SER A 276 -7.10 27.57 10.34
N PRO A 277 -6.07 26.71 10.56
CA PRO A 277 -6.27 25.41 11.18
C PRO A 277 -6.72 25.51 12.64
N LEU A 278 -6.62 26.69 13.25
CA LEU A 278 -7.10 27.00 14.60
C LEU A 278 -8.62 27.30 14.66
N SER A 279 -9.30 27.34 13.51
CA SER A 279 -10.73 27.59 13.43
C SER A 279 -11.53 26.31 13.66
N ASN A 280 -12.16 26.18 14.84
CA ASN A 280 -13.09 25.09 15.10
C ASN A 280 -14.27 25.08 14.13
N GLU A 281 -14.80 26.26 13.80
CA GLU A 281 -15.94 26.37 12.89
C GLU A 281 -15.60 25.89 11.47
N SER A 282 -14.39 26.21 10.97
CA SER A 282 -13.92 25.70 9.68
C SER A 282 -13.80 24.18 9.72
N CYS A 283 -13.14 23.65 10.75
CA CYS A 283 -12.91 22.21 10.92
C CYS A 283 -14.22 21.43 11.02
N GLU A 284 -15.19 21.93 11.78
CA GLU A 284 -16.48 21.28 11.95
C GLU A 284 -17.33 21.34 10.68
N ALA A 285 -17.26 22.43 9.92
CA ALA A 285 -17.95 22.52 8.62
C ALA A 285 -17.37 21.53 7.61
N ASP A 286 -16.05 21.46 7.49
CA ASP A 286 -15.37 20.49 6.61
C ASP A 286 -15.68 19.05 7.03
N ALA A 287 -15.48 18.74 8.33
CA ALA A 287 -15.73 17.41 8.86
C ALA A 287 -17.18 16.95 8.65
N ARG A 288 -18.17 17.85 8.73
CA ARG A 288 -19.57 17.53 8.40
C ARG A 288 -19.76 17.22 6.91
N ALA A 289 -19.16 18.02 6.03
CA ALA A 289 -19.26 17.81 4.59
C ALA A 289 -18.58 16.50 4.17
N PHE A 290 -17.37 16.25 4.67
CA PHE A 290 -16.64 15.01 4.42
C PHE A 290 -17.36 13.79 4.99
N ALA A 291 -17.90 13.87 6.22
CA ALA A 291 -18.73 12.80 6.77
C ALA A 291 -19.97 12.53 5.91
N THR A 292 -20.62 13.57 5.39
CA THR A 292 -21.79 13.42 4.51
C THR A 292 -21.41 12.73 3.20
N LEU A 293 -20.27 13.09 2.59
CA LEU A 293 -19.71 12.40 1.43
C LEU A 293 -19.46 10.91 1.74
N MET A 294 -18.79 10.60 2.86
CA MET A 294 -18.49 9.22 3.23
C MET A 294 -19.75 8.40 3.54
N SER A 295 -20.76 9.00 4.17
CA SER A 295 -22.06 8.38 4.43
C SER A 295 -22.79 8.06 3.11
N HIS A 296 -22.75 8.99 2.15
CA HIS A 296 -23.28 8.78 0.80
C HIS A 296 -22.55 7.64 0.08
N LEU A 297 -21.22 7.66 0.05
CA LEU A 297 -20.40 6.59 -0.56
C LEU A 297 -20.73 5.23 0.04
N LYS A 298 -20.87 5.13 1.37
CA LYS A 298 -21.29 3.87 2.01
C LYS A 298 -22.65 3.40 1.51
N ALA A 299 -23.62 4.31 1.44
CA ALA A 299 -24.98 3.98 1.03
C ALA A 299 -25.04 3.47 -0.42
N VAL A 300 -24.26 4.06 -1.34
CA VAL A 300 -24.35 3.75 -2.77
C VAL A 300 -23.27 2.80 -3.28
N ASP A 301 -22.17 2.59 -2.55
CA ASP A 301 -20.99 1.88 -3.05
C ASP A 301 -20.49 0.73 -2.15
N SER A 302 -20.96 0.57 -0.91
CA SER A 302 -20.39 -0.42 0.02
C SER A 302 -20.46 -1.87 -0.47
N GLU A 303 -21.49 -2.23 -1.25
CA GLU A 303 -21.61 -3.56 -1.86
C GLU A 303 -20.73 -3.73 -3.13
N HIS A 304 -20.46 -2.62 -3.83
CA HIS A 304 -19.71 -2.62 -5.07
C HIS A 304 -18.20 -2.50 -4.86
N GLN A 305 -17.79 -1.76 -3.83
CA GLN A 305 -16.40 -1.37 -3.55
C GLN A 305 -15.72 -0.85 -4.82
N THR A 306 -16.36 0.12 -5.48
CA THR A 306 -15.77 0.86 -6.60
C THR A 306 -14.73 1.83 -6.08
N VAL A 307 -15.05 2.57 -5.01
CA VAL A 307 -14.10 3.40 -4.28
C VAL A 307 -13.29 2.51 -3.33
N VAL A 308 -11.97 2.48 -3.52
CA VAL A 308 -11.07 1.61 -2.75
C VAL A 308 -10.26 2.37 -1.69
N MET A 309 -10.18 3.70 -1.81
CA MET A 309 -9.42 4.57 -0.91
C MET A 309 -9.91 6.02 -1.03
N VAL A 310 -9.66 6.83 -0.01
CA VAL A 310 -9.94 8.28 -0.03
C VAL A 310 -8.73 9.07 0.48
N GLN A 311 -8.32 10.08 -0.26
CA GLN A 311 -7.40 11.10 0.22
C GLN A 311 -8.19 12.14 1.02
N VAL A 312 -7.75 12.48 2.22
CA VAL A 312 -8.34 13.52 3.07
C VAL A 312 -7.51 14.79 2.92
N GLU A 313 -8.12 15.83 2.32
CA GLU A 313 -7.45 17.05 1.87
C GLU A 313 -6.44 16.81 0.73
N ASN A 314 -5.77 17.87 0.27
CA ASN A 314 -4.71 17.78 -0.73
C ASN A 314 -3.55 18.77 -0.46
N GLU A 315 -2.32 18.26 -0.39
CA GLU A 315 -1.09 19.05 -0.22
C GLU A 315 -1.25 20.17 0.82
N THR A 316 -1.52 19.76 2.06
CA THR A 316 -1.72 20.69 3.17
C THR A 316 -0.43 21.42 3.56
N GLY A 317 -0.58 22.59 4.18
CA GLY A 317 0.55 23.42 4.65
C GLY A 317 0.35 24.89 4.33
N LEU A 318 1.25 25.73 4.83
CA LEU A 318 1.22 27.19 4.65
C LEU A 318 2.34 27.66 3.72
N LEU A 319 1.98 28.41 2.67
CA LEU A 319 2.93 29.14 1.82
C LEU A 319 3.03 30.62 2.24
N GLY A 320 4.18 31.23 1.97
CA GLY A 320 4.45 32.66 2.19
C GLY A 320 4.99 33.05 3.57
N ASP A 321 4.93 32.17 4.56
CA ASP A 321 5.60 32.29 5.88
C ASP A 321 5.67 30.89 6.52
N SER A 322 6.51 30.74 7.53
CA SER A 322 6.67 29.53 8.32
C SER A 322 5.48 29.23 9.26
N ARG A 323 4.66 30.22 9.64
CA ARG A 323 3.50 30.04 10.54
C ARG A 323 2.42 31.10 10.34
N ASP A 324 1.18 30.80 10.73
CA ASP A 324 0.11 31.78 10.89
C ASP A 324 0.46 32.85 11.94
N ARG A 325 0.43 34.11 11.51
CA ARG A 325 0.73 35.35 12.25
C ARG A 325 -0.53 36.06 12.72
N SER A 326 -1.69 35.43 12.57
CA SER A 326 -2.94 35.93 13.10
C SER A 326 -2.88 36.08 14.62
N ARG A 327 -3.72 36.94 15.20
CA ARG A 327 -3.70 37.17 16.66
C ARG A 327 -4.03 35.91 17.46
N CYS A 328 -4.89 35.04 16.95
CA CYS A 328 -5.19 33.77 17.61
C CYS A 328 -4.01 32.80 17.54
N ALA A 329 -3.32 32.74 16.40
CA ALA A 329 -2.13 31.91 16.25
C ALA A 329 -0.95 32.39 17.11
N GLU A 330 -0.72 33.70 17.22
CA GLU A 330 0.31 34.24 18.13
C GLU A 330 0.03 33.89 19.60
N LYS A 331 -1.24 33.94 20.00
CA LYS A 331 -1.63 33.50 21.34
C LYS A 331 -1.38 32.00 21.53
N ALA A 332 -1.87 31.17 20.61
CA ALA A 332 -1.70 29.71 20.71
C ALA A 332 -0.23 29.27 20.65
N PHE A 333 0.62 29.98 19.92
CA PHE A 333 2.06 29.72 19.87
C PHE A 333 2.78 30.12 21.17
N SER A 334 2.22 31.07 21.94
CA SER A 334 2.74 31.43 23.26
C SER A 334 2.36 30.44 24.36
N ASP A 335 1.36 29.58 24.11
CA ASP A 335 0.99 28.50 25.02
C ASP A 335 2.02 27.35 24.94
N PRO A 336 2.16 26.54 26.01
CA PRO A 336 3.06 25.39 26.01
C PRO A 336 2.70 24.35 24.95
N VAL A 337 3.69 23.57 24.51
CA VAL A 337 3.47 22.38 23.67
C VAL A 337 2.58 21.40 24.44
N PRO A 338 1.53 20.84 23.82
CA PRO A 338 0.65 19.88 24.48
C PRO A 338 1.43 18.69 25.07
N GLU A 339 1.22 18.41 26.36
CA GLU A 339 1.95 17.35 27.08
C GLU A 339 1.75 15.96 26.43
N SER A 340 0.57 15.73 25.84
CA SER A 340 0.27 14.49 25.10
C SER A 340 1.17 14.30 23.88
N LEU A 341 1.49 15.39 23.17
CA LEU A 341 2.43 15.33 22.05
C LEU A 341 3.81 14.98 22.57
N LEU A 342 4.31 15.69 23.59
CA LEU A 342 5.62 15.44 24.21
C LEU A 342 5.80 13.99 24.66
N LYS A 343 4.79 13.44 25.36
CA LYS A 343 4.76 12.03 25.77
C LYS A 343 4.86 11.11 24.56
N HIS A 344 4.08 11.35 23.51
CA HIS A 344 4.10 10.53 22.30
C HIS A 344 5.49 10.50 21.66
N ILE A 345 6.05 11.65 21.30
CA ILE A 345 7.36 11.73 20.61
C ILE A 345 8.52 11.23 21.48
N SER A 346 8.39 11.23 22.81
CA SER A 346 9.37 10.63 23.71
C SER A 346 9.25 9.11 23.88
N SER A 347 8.14 8.51 23.41
CA SER A 347 7.80 7.10 23.65
C SER A 347 7.94 6.19 22.42
N ILE A 348 8.18 6.76 21.24
CA ILE A 348 8.26 6.03 19.98
C ILE A 348 9.68 6.04 19.39
N GLU A 349 9.95 5.11 18.49
CA GLU A 349 11.09 5.22 17.59
C GLU A 349 10.77 6.29 16.54
N LEU A 350 11.39 7.47 16.67
CA LEU A 350 11.18 8.61 15.79
C LEU A 350 11.67 8.33 14.37
N HIS A 351 11.01 8.96 13.40
CA HIS A 351 11.43 8.95 12.01
C HIS A 351 12.85 9.51 11.87
N SER A 352 13.67 8.95 10.97
CA SER A 352 15.09 9.32 10.86
C SER A 352 15.28 10.82 10.61
N GLN A 353 14.43 11.41 9.77
CA GLN A 353 14.48 12.84 9.43
C GLN A 353 13.97 13.72 10.57
N PHE A 354 12.98 13.25 11.34
CA PHE A 354 12.49 13.96 12.52
C PHE A 354 13.59 14.04 13.58
N LYS A 355 14.22 12.90 13.89
CA LYS A 355 15.32 12.81 14.85
C LYS A 355 16.54 13.65 14.44
N ALA A 356 16.83 13.73 13.15
CA ALA A 356 17.92 14.56 12.63
C ALA A 356 17.68 16.06 12.88
N ARG A 357 16.41 16.51 12.82
CA ARG A 357 16.02 17.92 13.02
C ARG A 357 15.76 18.26 14.49
N PHE A 358 15.24 17.29 15.27
CA PHE A 358 14.81 17.47 16.66
C PHE A 358 15.44 16.39 17.56
N SER A 359 16.66 16.64 18.03
CA SER A 359 17.42 15.66 18.83
C SER A 359 17.21 15.75 20.34
N ASN A 360 16.62 16.85 20.84
CA ASN A 360 16.48 17.14 22.28
C ASN A 360 15.02 17.31 22.70
N VAL A 361 14.25 16.23 22.63
CA VAL A 361 12.84 16.25 22.99
C VAL A 361 12.66 15.88 24.48
N LEU A 362 12.12 16.81 25.26
CA LEU A 362 11.79 16.60 26.67
C LEU A 362 10.43 15.89 26.79
N SER A 363 10.31 14.93 27.73
CA SER A 363 9.13 14.05 27.83
C SER A 363 7.97 14.61 28.66
N SER A 364 8.18 15.69 29.42
CA SER A 364 7.14 16.29 30.28
C SER A 364 7.48 17.73 30.69
N GLY A 365 6.46 18.51 31.07
CA GLY A 365 6.58 19.86 31.61
C GLY A 365 6.05 20.94 30.66
N ASP A 366 5.96 22.17 31.18
CA ASP A 366 5.49 23.34 30.42
C ASP A 366 6.63 23.91 29.57
N HIS A 367 6.76 23.39 28.35
CA HIS A 367 7.80 23.80 27.40
C HIS A 367 7.19 24.62 26.26
N SER A 368 7.85 25.69 25.84
CA SER A 368 7.43 26.44 24.66
C SER A 368 7.76 25.68 23.37
N TRP A 369 7.11 26.03 22.27
CA TRP A 369 7.45 25.47 20.95
C TRP A 369 8.93 25.64 20.61
N GLU A 370 9.51 26.81 20.90
CA GLU A 370 10.93 27.08 20.63
C GLU A 370 11.90 26.30 21.52
N SER A 371 11.52 25.98 22.77
CA SER A 371 12.41 25.19 23.63
C SER A 371 12.46 23.72 23.23
N VAL A 372 11.40 23.20 22.61
CA VAL A 372 11.31 21.79 22.16
C VAL A 372 11.85 21.62 20.74
N PHE A 373 11.40 22.47 19.81
CA PHE A 373 11.66 22.31 18.38
C PHE A 373 12.74 23.26 17.84
N GLY A 374 13.29 24.13 18.69
CA GLY A 374 14.30 25.12 18.30
C GLY A 374 13.69 26.47 17.89
N LYS A 375 14.50 27.53 17.93
CA LYS A 375 14.02 28.91 17.70
C LYS A 375 13.62 29.16 16.25
N GLY A 376 12.61 30.01 16.06
CA GLY A 376 12.22 30.48 14.72
C GLY A 376 11.53 29.43 13.86
N VAL A 377 12.02 29.24 12.61
CA VAL A 377 11.35 28.42 11.57
C VAL A 377 11.05 26.99 12.02
N PRO A 378 11.96 26.23 12.66
CA PRO A 378 11.67 24.87 13.10
C PRO A 378 10.47 24.76 14.07
N ALA A 379 10.37 25.63 15.08
CA ALA A 379 9.21 25.67 15.97
C ALA A 379 7.95 26.19 15.28
N ASN A 380 8.07 27.18 14.41
CA ASN A 380 6.95 27.69 13.61
C ASN A 380 6.32 26.57 12.77
N GLU A 381 7.17 25.79 12.09
CA GLU A 381 6.75 24.66 11.25
C GLU A 381 6.13 23.53 12.09
N ALA A 382 6.76 23.14 13.20
CA ALA A 382 6.20 22.12 14.11
C ALA A 382 4.83 22.55 14.67
N PHE A 383 4.66 23.83 15.01
CA PHE A 383 3.36 24.38 15.41
C PHE A 383 2.32 24.28 14.29
N MET A 384 2.69 24.62 13.05
CA MET A 384 1.78 24.48 11.92
C MET A 384 1.44 23.02 11.64
N ALA A 385 2.43 22.13 11.66
CA ALA A 385 2.22 20.68 11.51
C ALA A 385 1.23 20.17 12.54
N TYR A 386 1.38 20.57 13.81
CA TYR A 386 0.46 20.16 14.87
C TYR A 386 -0.98 20.62 14.61
N ASN A 387 -1.19 21.90 14.31
CA ASN A 387 -2.55 22.43 14.13
C ASN A 387 -3.20 21.92 12.85
N ILE A 388 -2.46 21.85 11.74
CA ILE A 388 -2.96 21.33 10.46
C ILE A 388 -3.28 19.84 10.57
N SER A 389 -2.37 19.03 11.09
CA SER A 389 -2.64 17.59 11.27
C SER A 389 -3.78 17.32 12.25
N SER A 390 -3.96 18.15 13.29
CA SER A 390 -5.12 18.04 14.19
C SER A 390 -6.44 18.33 13.47
N TYR A 391 -6.46 19.34 12.59
CA TYR A 391 -7.59 19.64 11.73
C TYR A 391 -7.93 18.45 10.81
N VAL A 392 -6.95 17.98 10.04
CA VAL A 392 -7.12 16.84 9.10
C VAL A 392 -7.51 15.58 9.84
N GLY A 393 -6.93 15.32 11.02
CA GLY A 393 -7.25 14.16 11.85
C GLY A 393 -8.71 14.15 12.30
N ARG A 394 -9.28 15.31 12.62
CA ARG A 394 -10.70 15.45 12.96
C ARG A 394 -11.61 15.22 11.75
N VAL A 395 -11.26 15.75 10.58
CA VAL A 395 -11.98 15.50 9.32
C VAL A 395 -11.95 14.02 8.97
N ALA A 396 -10.76 13.40 8.97
CA ALA A 396 -10.57 11.98 8.74
C ALA A 396 -11.39 11.13 9.72
N ALA A 397 -11.37 11.45 11.03
CA ALA A 397 -12.14 10.73 12.03
C ALA A 397 -13.66 10.81 11.80
N ALA A 398 -14.16 11.97 11.34
CA ALA A 398 -15.58 12.14 11.02
C ALA A 398 -15.99 11.26 9.83
N GLY A 399 -15.19 11.24 8.75
CA GLY A 399 -15.46 10.37 7.61
C GLY A 399 -15.31 8.87 7.93
N LYS A 400 -14.29 8.52 8.71
CA LYS A 400 -13.99 7.13 9.08
C LYS A 400 -15.11 6.49 9.90
N LYS A 401 -15.78 7.28 10.74
CA LYS A 401 -16.98 6.87 11.49
C LYS A 401 -18.13 6.47 10.58
N GLU A 402 -18.30 7.16 9.45
CA GLU A 402 -19.36 6.88 8.49
C GLU A 402 -19.01 5.66 7.65
N TYR A 403 -17.82 5.63 7.04
CA TYR A 403 -17.35 4.52 6.20
C TYR A 403 -15.85 4.23 6.40
N ASP A 404 -15.55 3.09 7.02
CA ASP A 404 -14.17 2.63 7.30
C ASP A 404 -13.54 1.96 6.08
N ILE A 405 -13.15 2.78 5.10
CA ILE A 405 -12.24 2.39 4.00
C ILE A 405 -10.89 3.09 4.15
N PRO A 406 -9.80 2.60 3.51
CA PRO A 406 -8.47 3.19 3.65
C PRO A 406 -8.43 4.70 3.37
N PHE A 407 -7.87 5.48 4.30
CA PHE A 407 -7.67 6.92 4.18
C PHE A 407 -6.18 7.28 4.22
N TYR A 408 -5.79 8.30 3.47
CA TYR A 408 -4.44 8.89 3.54
C TYR A 408 -4.50 10.41 3.33
N THR A 409 -3.39 11.10 3.51
CA THR A 409 -3.17 12.44 2.92
C THR A 409 -1.86 12.43 2.13
N ASN A 410 -1.82 13.21 1.06
CA ASN A 410 -0.61 13.43 0.28
C ASN A 410 0.24 14.61 0.80
N THR A 411 1.41 14.79 0.21
CA THR A 411 2.45 15.69 0.69
C THR A 411 3.19 16.35 -0.46
N TRP A 412 3.05 17.68 -0.53
CA TRP A 412 4.00 18.51 -1.26
C TRP A 412 5.34 18.49 -0.54
N LEU A 413 6.32 17.83 -1.14
CA LEU A 413 7.65 17.61 -0.55
C LEU A 413 8.52 18.88 -0.50
N ASN A 414 9.29 19.01 0.58
CA ASN A 414 10.45 19.90 0.67
C ASN A 414 11.70 19.24 0.09
N PHE A 415 12.78 20.00 -0.09
CA PHE A 415 14.14 19.44 -0.19
C PHE A 415 15.07 20.14 0.80
N ASP A 416 15.86 19.40 1.58
CA ASP A 416 16.85 20.02 2.47
C ASP A 416 18.16 20.33 1.72
N ASN A 417 18.46 19.58 0.67
CA ASN A 417 19.65 19.77 -0.18
C ASN A 417 19.26 19.66 -1.66
N PRO A 418 19.62 20.63 -2.53
CA PRO A 418 19.36 20.55 -3.96
C PRO A 418 19.90 19.29 -4.65
N SER A 419 20.91 18.61 -4.08
CA SER A 419 21.39 17.33 -4.61
C SER A 419 20.40 16.17 -4.43
N GLU A 420 19.38 16.33 -3.58
CA GLU A 420 18.26 15.39 -3.45
C GLU A 420 17.21 15.61 -4.54
N LEU A 421 17.36 16.62 -5.40
CA LEU A 421 16.50 16.84 -6.55
C LEU A 421 17.13 16.20 -7.79
N ASP A 422 16.33 15.43 -8.50
CA ASP A 422 16.61 14.98 -9.85
C ASP A 422 15.96 15.91 -10.88
N MET A 423 16.55 17.10 -11.01
CA MET A 423 16.18 18.07 -12.04
C MET A 423 17.15 17.99 -13.21
N SER A 424 16.95 17.02 -14.10
CA SER A 424 17.48 17.13 -15.45
C SER A 424 16.65 18.16 -16.25
N GLY A 425 17.20 19.36 -16.47
CA GLY A 425 16.65 20.34 -17.40
C GLY A 425 15.42 21.14 -16.95
N THR A 426 15.07 21.16 -15.65
CA THR A 426 13.94 21.95 -15.11
C THR A 426 14.41 23.00 -14.09
N PRO A 427 13.81 24.22 -14.02
CA PRO A 427 14.19 25.23 -13.03
C PRO A 427 13.85 24.83 -11.57
N ILE A 428 14.74 25.20 -10.63
CA ILE A 428 14.65 24.90 -9.17
C ILE A 428 13.34 25.38 -8.51
N VAL A 429 12.68 26.39 -9.09
CA VAL A 429 11.51 27.07 -8.51
C VAL A 429 10.29 26.16 -8.33
N VAL A 430 10.22 25.00 -9.00
CA VAL A 430 9.03 24.13 -9.02
C VAL A 430 9.04 23.06 -7.91
N GLY A 431 10.16 22.82 -7.23
CA GLY A 431 10.36 21.68 -6.32
C GLY A 431 10.04 21.89 -4.84
N GLY A 432 9.16 22.84 -4.48
CA GLY A 432 8.81 23.12 -3.08
C GLY A 432 9.82 24.00 -2.31
N GLY A 433 11.11 24.01 -2.65
CA GLY A 433 12.08 24.85 -1.94
C GLY A 433 12.55 24.23 -0.61
N ALA A 434 13.55 24.86 0.01
CA ALA A 434 14.21 24.33 1.21
C ALA A 434 13.73 24.93 2.54
N GLU A 435 13.03 26.06 2.49
CA GLU A 435 12.55 26.77 3.68
C GLU A 435 11.04 26.63 3.85
N ALA A 436 10.59 26.38 5.08
CA ALA A 436 9.16 26.28 5.38
C ALA A 436 8.47 27.62 5.11
N GLY A 437 7.42 27.58 4.29
CA GLY A 437 6.77 28.77 3.70
C GLY A 437 7.14 28.98 2.24
N VAL A 438 8.28 28.45 1.77
CA VAL A 438 8.55 28.25 0.34
C VAL A 438 7.92 26.94 -0.12
N TYR A 439 8.09 25.87 0.65
CA TYR A 439 7.22 24.68 0.59
C TYR A 439 6.09 24.87 1.61
N PRO A 440 4.96 24.16 1.47
CA PRO A 440 3.85 24.27 2.42
C PRO A 440 4.28 23.90 3.86
N SER A 441 4.51 24.91 4.70
CA SER A 441 4.93 24.76 6.09
C SER A 441 3.89 23.97 6.87
N GLY A 442 4.33 22.92 7.56
CA GLY A 442 3.48 22.05 8.37
C GLY A 442 2.85 20.87 7.61
N GLY A 443 3.09 20.71 6.30
CA GLY A 443 2.69 19.51 5.57
C GLY A 443 3.35 18.22 6.09
N PRO A 444 2.91 17.02 5.67
CA PRO A 444 3.42 15.74 6.17
C PRO A 444 4.81 15.35 5.64
N CYS A 445 5.74 16.30 5.54
CA CYS A 445 7.11 16.01 5.12
C CYS A 445 7.82 15.05 6.10
N PRO A 446 8.85 14.30 5.67
CA PRO A 446 9.52 13.28 6.49
C PRO A 446 9.98 13.74 7.88
N HIS A 447 10.38 15.00 8.04
CA HIS A 447 10.79 15.58 9.33
C HIS A 447 9.63 16.03 10.21
N MET A 448 8.37 15.89 9.76
CA MET A 448 7.13 16.22 10.49
C MET A 448 6.20 15.02 10.68
N LEU A 449 6.51 13.85 10.11
CA LEU A 449 5.64 12.67 10.13
C LEU A 449 5.24 12.22 11.54
N ASP A 450 6.11 12.33 12.55
CA ASP A 450 5.79 11.91 13.92
C ASP A 450 4.70 12.80 14.57
N ILE A 451 4.64 14.10 14.23
CA ILE A 451 3.54 14.99 14.65
C ILE A 451 2.25 14.64 13.92
N TRP A 452 2.35 14.35 12.62
CA TRP A 452 1.19 13.96 11.82
C TRP A 452 0.58 12.65 12.31
N ARG A 453 1.38 11.61 12.53
CA ARG A 453 0.92 10.32 13.06
C ARG A 453 0.22 10.45 14.41
N PHE A 454 0.71 11.32 15.28
CA PHE A 454 0.07 11.61 16.58
C PHE A 454 -1.36 12.14 16.41
N ASN A 455 -1.55 13.11 15.51
CA ASN A 455 -2.82 13.82 15.36
C ASN A 455 -3.80 13.16 14.37
N THR A 456 -3.34 12.19 13.56
CA THR A 456 -4.14 11.58 12.49
C THR A 456 -4.33 10.05 12.64
N PRO A 457 -4.78 9.53 13.80
CA PRO A 457 -4.96 8.09 13.99
C PRO A 457 -6.05 7.47 13.09
N SER A 458 -6.87 8.28 12.43
CA SER A 458 -7.87 7.84 11.44
C SER A 458 -7.36 7.87 9.99
N LEU A 459 -6.12 8.28 9.74
CA LEU A 459 -5.43 8.02 8.48
C LEU A 459 -4.67 6.70 8.61
N ASP A 460 -4.73 5.89 7.56
CA ASP A 460 -4.05 4.59 7.52
C ASP A 460 -2.57 4.74 7.17
N PHE A 461 -2.19 5.78 6.40
CA PHE A 461 -0.82 6.09 6.03
C PHE A 461 -0.66 7.54 5.52
N LEU A 462 0.59 7.99 5.31
CA LEU A 462 0.95 9.29 4.75
C LEU A 462 1.72 9.09 3.44
N ALA A 463 1.45 9.91 2.42
CA ALA A 463 1.92 9.68 1.05
C ALA A 463 2.71 10.87 0.48
N PRO A 464 3.78 10.64 -0.31
CA PRO A 464 4.51 11.69 -1.02
C PRO A 464 3.99 11.96 -2.44
N ASP A 465 3.97 13.24 -2.84
CA ASP A 465 3.84 13.65 -4.24
C ASP A 465 5.24 13.77 -4.85
N LEU A 466 5.62 12.82 -5.71
CA LEU A 466 7.01 12.55 -6.10
C LEU A 466 7.32 12.96 -7.54
N TYR A 467 7.59 14.26 -7.73
CA TYR A 467 7.83 14.84 -9.06
C TYR A 467 9.31 15.08 -9.41
N PHE A 468 10.12 15.50 -8.44
CA PHE A 468 11.44 16.06 -8.72
C PHE A 468 12.53 15.51 -7.81
N HIS A 469 12.20 14.76 -6.78
CA HIS A 469 13.16 14.26 -5.80
C HIS A 469 13.82 12.98 -6.26
N ASP A 470 14.95 12.65 -5.66
CA ASP A 470 15.55 11.33 -5.73
C ASP A 470 14.49 10.30 -5.30
N TYR A 471 14.12 9.47 -6.27
CA TYR A 471 12.94 8.65 -6.16
C TYR A 471 13.11 7.55 -5.11
N GLU A 472 14.30 6.95 -5.04
CA GLU A 472 14.61 5.90 -4.06
C GLU A 472 14.68 6.49 -2.64
N LEU A 473 15.32 7.65 -2.48
CA LEU A 473 15.42 8.32 -1.20
C LEU A 473 14.03 8.64 -0.62
N VAL A 474 13.10 9.13 -1.44
CA VAL A 474 11.73 9.39 -0.99
C VAL A 474 10.98 8.10 -0.67
N CYS A 475 11.07 7.08 -1.53
CA CYS A 475 10.46 5.76 -1.25
C CYS A 475 10.95 5.20 0.08
N LYS A 476 12.26 5.31 0.36
CA LYS A 476 12.86 4.88 1.63
C LYS A 476 12.32 5.65 2.82
N ARG A 477 12.34 6.99 2.77
CA ARG A 477 11.86 7.85 3.86
C ARG A 477 10.38 7.55 4.16
N TYR A 478 9.53 7.46 3.15
CA TYR A 478 8.10 7.18 3.35
C TYR A 478 7.79 5.70 3.66
N SER A 479 8.75 4.79 3.61
CA SER A 479 8.56 3.40 4.06
C SER A 479 9.03 3.17 5.51
N GLU A 480 9.67 4.17 6.13
CA GLU A 480 10.10 4.07 7.52
C GLU A 480 8.93 3.90 8.49
N GLN A 481 9.24 3.32 9.66
CA GLN A 481 8.26 3.06 10.72
C GLN A 481 7.00 2.33 10.19
N LYS A 482 7.18 1.45 9.21
CA LYS A 482 6.14 0.63 8.57
C LYS A 482 4.99 1.44 7.96
N ASN A 483 5.24 2.65 7.44
CA ASN A 483 4.23 3.36 6.66
C ASN A 483 4.04 2.66 5.30
N PRO A 484 2.81 2.22 4.96
CA PRO A 484 2.50 1.78 3.60
C PRO A 484 2.90 2.84 2.57
N LEU A 485 3.71 2.44 1.58
CA LEU A 485 4.10 3.36 0.51
C LEU A 485 2.98 3.44 -0.54
N PHE A 486 2.52 4.63 -0.84
CA PHE A 486 1.68 4.94 -2.00
C PHE A 486 2.16 6.27 -2.57
N ILE A 487 2.36 6.34 -3.89
CA ILE A 487 2.79 7.56 -4.58
C ILE A 487 1.57 8.07 -5.38
N PRO A 488 0.69 8.88 -4.78
CA PRO A 488 -0.55 9.36 -5.41
C PRO A 488 -0.29 10.28 -6.60
N GLU A 489 0.80 11.03 -6.57
CA GLU A 489 1.22 11.89 -7.67
C GLU A 489 2.68 11.64 -8.03
N GLN A 490 2.95 11.54 -9.33
CA GLN A 490 4.30 11.56 -9.89
C GLN A 490 4.31 12.07 -11.33
N ARG A 491 5.51 12.18 -11.91
CA ARG A 491 5.69 12.49 -13.34
C ARG A 491 4.98 11.47 -14.24
N ARG A 492 4.44 11.95 -15.36
CA ARG A 492 3.84 11.13 -16.43
C ARG A 492 4.76 10.87 -17.64
N ASP A 493 5.99 11.35 -17.58
CA ASP A 493 6.98 11.17 -18.64
C ASP A 493 7.73 9.82 -18.51
N ASP A 494 8.71 9.60 -19.38
CA ASP A 494 9.47 8.35 -19.40
C ASP A 494 10.22 8.09 -18.08
N ASN A 495 10.67 9.14 -17.38
CA ASN A 495 11.30 9.02 -16.06
C ASN A 495 10.31 8.45 -15.05
N GLY A 496 9.10 9.02 -14.98
CA GLY A 496 8.05 8.54 -14.08
C GLY A 496 7.64 7.11 -14.38
N ALA A 497 7.47 6.75 -15.65
CA ALA A 497 7.11 5.40 -16.07
C ALA A 497 8.15 4.35 -15.65
N ARG A 498 9.44 4.64 -15.85
CA ARG A 498 10.53 3.73 -15.44
C ARG A 498 10.60 3.51 -13.93
N ARG A 499 10.33 4.55 -13.13
CA ARG A 499 10.48 4.50 -11.67
C ARG A 499 9.36 3.73 -10.96
N LEU A 500 8.25 3.45 -11.65
CA LEU A 500 7.23 2.52 -11.19
C LEU A 500 7.86 1.18 -10.76
N TRP A 501 8.83 0.69 -11.52
CA TRP A 501 9.49 -0.58 -11.24
C TRP A 501 10.11 -0.63 -9.85
N LEU A 502 10.82 0.43 -9.43
CA LEU A 502 11.43 0.51 -8.11
C LEU A 502 10.37 0.55 -7.00
N SER A 503 9.32 1.37 -7.15
CA SER A 503 8.29 1.50 -6.11
C SER A 503 7.52 0.20 -5.88
N TYR A 504 7.10 -0.50 -6.94
CA TYR A 504 6.44 -1.81 -6.80
C TYR A 504 7.42 -2.91 -6.35
N GLY A 505 8.57 -3.00 -7.02
CA GLY A 505 9.50 -4.11 -6.88
C GLY A 505 10.25 -4.09 -5.55
N THR A 506 10.83 -2.96 -5.17
CA THR A 506 11.69 -2.87 -3.96
C THR A 506 10.92 -2.43 -2.73
N TYR A 507 10.01 -1.48 -2.88
CA TYR A 507 9.30 -0.89 -1.74
C TYR A 507 7.87 -1.42 -1.54
N GLY A 508 7.39 -2.27 -2.46
CA GLY A 508 6.06 -2.88 -2.34
C GLY A 508 4.93 -1.84 -2.28
N ALA A 509 5.06 -0.74 -3.03
CA ALA A 509 4.08 0.33 -3.04
C ALA A 509 2.68 -0.20 -3.37
N LEU A 510 1.67 0.34 -2.68
CA LEU A 510 0.26 0.11 -2.99
C LEU A 510 -0.07 0.55 -4.42
N GLY A 511 0.61 1.59 -4.89
CA GLY A 511 0.55 2.07 -6.25
C GLY A 511 1.48 3.27 -6.45
N ALA A 512 1.72 3.61 -7.71
CA ALA A 512 2.40 4.84 -8.11
C ALA A 512 1.67 5.43 -9.31
N SER A 513 1.17 6.65 -9.15
CA SER A 513 0.12 7.24 -9.95
C SER A 513 0.63 8.49 -10.67
N PRO A 514 0.84 8.42 -12.00
CA PRO A 514 1.19 9.62 -12.76
C PRO A 514 0.04 10.62 -12.83
N PHE A 515 0.34 11.89 -12.60
CA PHE A 515 -0.65 12.97 -12.62
C PHE A 515 -1.01 13.43 -14.05
N GLY A 516 -2.29 13.78 -14.26
CA GLY A 516 -2.83 14.21 -15.54
C GLY A 516 -2.85 13.09 -16.59
N ILE A 517 -3.15 11.86 -16.13
CA ILE A 517 -3.08 10.62 -16.91
C ILE A 517 -4.07 10.59 -18.08
N ASP A 518 -5.22 11.27 -17.92
CA ASP A 518 -6.29 11.43 -18.91
C ASP A 518 -5.86 12.21 -20.16
N THR A 519 -4.62 12.70 -20.21
CA THR A 519 -4.02 13.34 -21.39
C THR A 519 -2.65 12.76 -21.77
N GLY A 520 -2.27 11.60 -21.22
CA GLY A 520 -1.00 10.95 -21.54
C GLY A 520 -0.74 9.68 -20.73
N ALA A 521 -1.44 8.59 -21.06
CA ALA A 521 -1.37 7.33 -20.32
C ALA A 521 -0.36 6.31 -20.87
N GLU A 522 0.16 6.52 -22.08
CA GLU A 522 0.74 5.44 -22.88
C GLU A 522 2.06 4.93 -22.32
N LEU A 523 2.85 5.83 -21.72
CA LEU A 523 4.14 5.52 -21.12
C LEU A 523 3.96 4.68 -19.85
N ALA A 524 3.12 5.11 -18.92
CA ALA A 524 2.81 4.33 -17.72
C ALA A 524 2.06 3.03 -18.07
N GLY A 525 1.11 3.10 -19.01
CA GLY A 525 0.32 1.96 -19.45
C GLY A 525 1.15 0.83 -20.05
N ARG A 526 2.25 1.17 -20.71
CA ARG A 526 3.24 0.20 -21.20
C ARG A 526 3.84 -0.63 -20.07
N GLU A 527 4.19 0.00 -18.95
CA GLU A 527 4.77 -0.68 -17.80
C GLU A 527 3.69 -1.42 -16.98
N PHE A 528 2.51 -0.81 -16.83
CA PHE A 528 1.35 -1.44 -16.20
C PHE A 528 0.88 -2.71 -16.91
N ARG A 529 0.94 -2.77 -18.25
CA ARG A 529 0.67 -4.00 -19.01
C ARG A 529 1.56 -5.16 -18.56
N LEU A 530 2.87 -4.90 -18.39
CA LEU A 530 3.81 -5.92 -17.94
C LEU A 530 3.54 -6.32 -16.48
N LEU A 531 3.33 -5.34 -15.59
CA LEU A 531 3.00 -5.62 -14.18
C LEU A 531 1.70 -6.43 -14.05
N ASN A 532 0.69 -6.15 -14.87
CA ASN A 532 -0.57 -6.88 -14.88
C ASN A 532 -0.37 -8.34 -15.35
N GLN A 533 0.47 -8.57 -16.37
CA GLN A 533 0.81 -9.91 -16.85
C GLN A 533 1.46 -10.79 -15.76
N ILE A 534 2.29 -10.21 -14.90
CA ILE A 534 2.98 -10.94 -13.83
C ILE A 534 2.32 -10.79 -12.45
N LYS A 535 1.10 -10.24 -12.39
CA LYS A 535 0.35 -9.96 -11.15
C LYS A 535 0.36 -11.12 -10.14
N PRO A 536 0.08 -12.39 -10.52
CA PRO A 536 0.07 -13.49 -9.55
C PRO A 536 1.42 -13.68 -8.85
N TYR A 537 2.52 -13.56 -9.60
CA TYR A 537 3.89 -13.72 -9.08
C TYR A 537 4.31 -12.53 -8.22
N LEU A 538 3.97 -11.31 -8.67
CA LEU A 538 4.26 -10.10 -7.89
C LEU A 538 3.53 -10.11 -6.55
N LEU A 539 2.24 -10.44 -6.54
CA LEU A 539 1.44 -10.47 -5.32
C LEU A 539 1.83 -11.63 -4.37
N ALA A 540 2.32 -12.74 -4.91
CA ALA A 540 2.79 -13.88 -4.12
C ALA A 540 4.18 -13.66 -3.51
N ALA A 541 5.04 -12.84 -4.12
CA ALA A 541 6.37 -12.55 -3.61
C ALA A 541 6.33 -11.64 -2.37
N GLY A 542 7.12 -11.95 -1.33
CA GLY A 542 7.38 -11.00 -0.25
C GLY A 542 8.32 -9.87 -0.71
N PRO A 543 8.40 -8.74 0.01
CA PRO A 543 9.38 -7.68 -0.28
C PRO A 543 10.84 -8.18 -0.31
N ASP A 544 11.16 -9.22 0.45
CA ASP A 544 12.48 -9.84 0.47
C ASP A 544 12.75 -10.71 -0.76
N ASP A 545 11.71 -11.20 -1.42
CA ASP A 545 11.78 -12.10 -2.57
C ASP A 545 11.77 -11.37 -3.92
N ARG A 546 11.81 -10.04 -3.91
CA ARG A 546 11.86 -9.24 -5.14
C ARG A 546 12.65 -7.95 -4.96
N PHE A 547 13.08 -7.37 -6.07
CA PHE A 547 13.49 -5.96 -6.10
C PHE A 547 13.23 -5.39 -7.49
N GLY A 548 12.90 -4.11 -7.51
CA GLY A 548 12.76 -3.31 -8.72
C GLY A 548 13.94 -2.38 -8.89
N PHE A 549 14.16 -1.94 -10.11
CA PHE A 549 15.26 -1.06 -10.46
C PHE A 549 14.91 -0.23 -11.69
N PHE A 550 15.67 0.84 -11.90
CA PHE A 550 15.59 1.66 -13.11
C PHE A 550 16.97 2.20 -13.48
N PHE A 551 17.09 2.60 -14.73
CA PHE A 551 18.23 3.26 -15.34
C PHE A 551 17.69 4.42 -16.17
N ASP A 552 17.99 5.66 -15.80
CA ASP A 552 17.67 6.82 -16.64
C ASP A 552 18.69 6.96 -17.77
N GLU A 553 18.76 8.08 -18.47
CA GLU A 553 19.79 8.28 -19.49
C GLU A 553 21.19 8.23 -18.87
N GLU A 554 22.15 7.61 -19.56
CA GLU A 554 23.52 7.45 -19.03
C GLU A 554 24.17 8.83 -18.75
N LYS A 555 24.45 9.10 -17.47
CA LYS A 555 25.10 10.33 -16.97
C LYS A 555 26.57 10.06 -16.64
N GLY A 556 27.43 9.90 -17.66
CA GLY A 556 28.89 9.83 -17.51
C GLY A 556 29.48 8.42 -17.48
N LYS A 557 30.68 8.26 -16.90
CA LYS A 557 31.49 7.02 -17.01
C LYS A 557 31.24 5.97 -15.91
N CYS A 558 30.43 6.29 -14.89
CA CYS A 558 30.18 5.35 -13.80
C CYS A 558 29.13 4.33 -14.22
N LYS A 559 29.45 3.04 -14.09
CA LYS A 559 28.49 1.96 -14.38
C LYS A 559 27.52 1.84 -13.20
N GLU A 560 26.30 2.32 -13.38
CA GLU A 560 25.20 2.07 -12.47
C GLU A 560 24.89 0.57 -12.42
N LYS A 561 24.70 0.04 -11.20
CA LYS A 561 24.34 -1.35 -10.97
C LYS A 561 23.39 -1.45 -9.79
N TRP A 562 22.49 -2.42 -9.85
CA TRP A 562 21.59 -2.80 -8.76
C TRP A 562 21.89 -4.23 -8.35
N THR A 563 21.98 -4.51 -7.05
CA THR A 563 22.25 -5.86 -6.55
C THR A 563 21.34 -6.22 -5.38
N LYS A 564 20.95 -7.50 -5.30
CA LYS A 564 20.27 -8.07 -4.15
C LYS A 564 20.69 -9.53 -3.96
N VAL A 565 20.85 -9.93 -2.70
CA VAL A 565 21.24 -11.29 -2.32
C VAL A 565 19.99 -12.11 -1.97
N PHE A 566 19.84 -13.27 -2.60
CA PHE A 566 18.82 -14.27 -2.36
C PHE A 566 19.47 -15.58 -1.97
N GLY A 567 19.55 -15.86 -0.67
CA GLY A 567 20.25 -17.03 -0.15
C GLY A 567 21.72 -17.05 -0.57
N GLU A 568 22.10 -18.04 -1.39
CA GLU A 568 23.49 -18.25 -1.85
C GLU A 568 23.81 -17.53 -3.17
N ILE A 569 22.87 -16.77 -3.74
CA ILE A 569 23.02 -16.09 -5.02
C ILE A 569 22.84 -14.58 -4.85
N GLU A 570 23.88 -13.82 -5.21
CA GLU A 570 23.78 -12.39 -5.50
C GLU A 570 23.30 -12.21 -6.94
N VAL A 571 22.17 -11.54 -7.11
CA VAL A 571 21.65 -11.10 -8.41
C VAL A 571 22.20 -9.71 -8.70
N ILE A 572 22.77 -9.54 -9.89
CA ILE A 572 23.40 -8.30 -10.34
C ILE A 572 22.68 -7.84 -11.60
N VAL A 573 22.21 -6.58 -11.58
CA VAL A 573 21.52 -5.95 -12.70
C VAL A 573 22.29 -4.72 -13.15
N GLU A 574 22.61 -4.69 -14.43
CA GLU A 574 23.32 -3.60 -15.10
C GLU A 574 22.54 -3.17 -16.35
N ARG A 575 22.91 -2.05 -16.97
CA ARG A 575 22.32 -1.62 -18.25
C ARG A 575 22.51 -2.68 -19.33
N ALA A 576 21.56 -2.75 -20.26
CA ALA A 576 21.62 -3.71 -21.36
C ALA A 576 22.94 -3.58 -22.13
N PHE A 577 23.56 -4.72 -22.42
CA PHE A 577 24.78 -4.72 -23.24
C PHE A 577 24.41 -4.38 -24.68
N VAL A 578 25.03 -3.35 -25.21
CA VAL A 578 24.93 -2.93 -26.61
C VAL A 578 26.31 -2.51 -27.11
N PHE A 579 26.51 -2.49 -28.44
CA PHE A 579 27.78 -2.07 -29.03
C PHE A 579 27.88 -0.54 -29.18
N GLY A 580 26.76 0.16 -29.21
CA GLY A 580 26.67 1.62 -29.20
C GLY A 580 26.43 2.17 -27.80
N LYS A 581 25.50 3.13 -27.68
CA LYS A 581 25.15 3.75 -26.40
C LYS A 581 24.05 2.96 -25.69
N ALA A 582 24.29 2.58 -24.43
CA ALA A 582 23.29 1.94 -23.60
C ALA A 582 22.08 2.86 -23.37
N GLY A 583 20.88 2.32 -23.56
CA GLY A 583 19.63 3.03 -23.35
C GLY A 583 19.24 3.15 -21.87
N PRO A 584 18.18 3.91 -21.57
CA PRO A 584 17.50 3.83 -20.28
C PRO A 584 16.81 2.47 -20.14
N GLY A 585 16.45 2.07 -18.93
CA GLY A 585 15.86 0.76 -18.65
C GLY A 585 15.12 0.73 -17.33
N GLY A 586 14.35 -0.33 -17.11
CA GLY A 586 13.59 -0.52 -15.89
C GLY A 586 12.98 -1.91 -15.85
N GLY A 587 12.84 -2.44 -14.65
CA GLY A 587 12.34 -3.78 -14.46
C GLY A 587 12.34 -4.22 -13.02
N LEU A 588 11.93 -5.47 -12.82
CA LEU A 588 11.99 -6.14 -11.53
C LEU A 588 12.52 -7.57 -11.69
N VAL A 589 13.12 -8.07 -10.63
CA VAL A 589 13.47 -9.49 -10.48
C VAL A 589 12.69 -10.06 -9.30
N ILE A 590 12.05 -11.21 -9.50
CA ILE A 590 11.34 -11.99 -8.47
C ILE A 590 12.05 -13.32 -8.28
N HIS A 591 12.36 -13.67 -7.04
CA HIS A 591 12.85 -14.98 -6.65
C HIS A 591 11.69 -15.99 -6.61
N LEU A 592 11.80 -17.06 -7.38
CA LEU A 592 10.78 -18.11 -7.49
C LEU A 592 11.10 -19.32 -6.57
N GLY A 593 12.05 -19.16 -5.65
CA GLY A 593 12.62 -20.22 -4.85
C GLY A 593 13.82 -20.92 -5.52
N ASN A 594 14.63 -21.59 -4.71
CA ASN A 594 15.90 -22.21 -5.12
C ASN A 594 16.81 -21.19 -5.83
N SER A 595 17.35 -21.53 -6.99
CA SER A 595 18.14 -20.62 -7.83
C SER A 595 17.35 -20.09 -9.02
N ARG A 596 16.00 -20.04 -8.94
CA ARG A 596 15.13 -19.58 -10.04
C ARG A 596 14.66 -18.14 -9.84
N PHE A 597 14.65 -17.37 -10.91
CA PHE A 597 14.34 -15.95 -10.91
C PHE A 597 13.48 -15.58 -12.12
N LEU A 598 12.48 -14.72 -11.93
CA LEU A 598 11.72 -14.09 -13.00
C LEU A 598 12.22 -12.66 -13.21
N ALA A 599 12.80 -12.38 -14.37
CA ALA A 599 13.21 -11.05 -14.79
C ALA A 599 12.13 -10.45 -15.71
N VAL A 600 11.67 -9.25 -15.38
CA VAL A 600 10.61 -8.54 -16.10
C VAL A 600 11.05 -7.12 -16.40
N GLY A 601 10.85 -6.66 -17.64
CA GLY A 601 11.16 -5.30 -18.06
C GLY A 601 12.15 -5.23 -19.23
N ARG A 602 12.83 -4.10 -19.39
CA ARG A 602 13.62 -3.77 -20.59
C ARG A 602 14.84 -2.91 -20.27
N GLY A 603 15.84 -2.94 -21.14
CA GLY A 603 17.03 -2.09 -21.08
C GLY A 603 18.06 -2.50 -20.00
N PHE A 604 18.09 -3.77 -19.60
CA PHE A 604 19.01 -4.28 -18.58
C PHE A 604 19.60 -5.65 -18.91
N ASN A 605 20.66 -6.03 -18.20
CA ASN A 605 21.14 -7.41 -18.14
C ASN A 605 20.99 -7.96 -16.72
N VAL A 606 20.86 -9.28 -16.59
CA VAL A 606 20.88 -9.99 -15.30
C VAL A 606 22.03 -10.99 -15.28
N SER A 607 22.88 -10.91 -14.27
CA SER A 607 23.95 -11.87 -13.98
C SER A 607 23.89 -12.32 -12.53
N PHE A 608 24.63 -13.38 -12.22
CA PHE A 608 24.60 -14.03 -10.92
C PHE A 608 26.02 -14.21 -10.38
N LYS A 609 26.14 -14.11 -9.05
CA LYS A 609 27.37 -14.41 -8.33
C LYS A 609 27.06 -15.22 -7.08
N SER A 610 27.76 -16.33 -6.86
CA SER A 610 27.61 -17.08 -5.62
C SER A 610 28.17 -16.29 -4.43
N THR A 611 27.47 -16.33 -3.30
CA THR A 611 27.99 -15.82 -2.03
C THR A 611 28.94 -16.82 -1.34
N ASN A 612 29.03 -18.05 -1.86
CA ASN A 612 29.96 -19.06 -1.39
C ASN A 612 31.39 -18.72 -1.82
N ASN A 613 32.27 -18.49 -0.84
CA ASN A 613 33.67 -18.12 -1.09
C ASN A 613 34.52 -19.24 -1.72
N LYS A 614 34.00 -20.47 -1.80
CA LYS A 614 34.62 -21.59 -2.51
C LYS A 614 34.17 -21.71 -3.96
N ALA A 615 33.14 -20.98 -4.38
CA ALA A 615 32.68 -21.03 -5.76
C ALA A 615 33.77 -20.51 -6.70
N THR A 616 34.10 -21.30 -7.72
CA THR A 616 35.06 -20.92 -8.77
C THR A 616 34.36 -20.41 -10.03
N PHE A 617 33.06 -20.68 -10.16
CA PHE A 617 32.23 -20.23 -11.27
C PHE A 617 30.81 -19.90 -10.79
N THR A 618 30.15 -18.93 -11.43
CA THR A 618 28.70 -18.71 -11.35
C THR A 618 28.19 -18.30 -12.72
N GLY A 619 27.03 -18.82 -13.13
CA GLY A 619 26.43 -18.50 -14.41
C GLY A 619 24.97 -18.90 -14.51
N ILE A 620 24.44 -18.84 -15.72
CA ILE A 620 23.06 -19.19 -16.05
C ILE A 620 23.00 -20.64 -16.50
N LEU A 621 22.28 -21.47 -15.75
CA LEU A 621 22.02 -22.86 -16.10
C LEU A 621 20.96 -22.96 -17.19
N ARG A 622 19.91 -22.12 -17.09
CA ARG A 622 18.79 -22.08 -18.03
C ARG A 622 18.24 -20.66 -18.11
N ALA A 623 17.92 -20.22 -19.33
CA ALA A 623 17.19 -18.98 -19.58
C ALA A 623 16.02 -19.26 -20.53
N GLU A 624 14.84 -18.79 -20.17
CA GLU A 624 13.61 -19.03 -20.92
C GLU A 624 12.82 -17.75 -21.06
N GLU A 625 12.56 -17.34 -22.30
CA GLU A 625 11.58 -16.29 -22.54
C GLU A 625 10.18 -16.84 -22.25
N LYS A 626 9.39 -16.08 -21.49
CA LYS A 626 8.06 -16.48 -21.05
C LYS A 626 6.99 -15.60 -21.67
N GLU A 627 5.84 -16.18 -21.96
CA GLU A 627 4.63 -15.44 -22.30
C GLU A 627 3.50 -15.84 -21.36
N VAL A 628 2.55 -14.93 -21.16
CA VAL A 628 1.32 -15.20 -20.41
C VAL A 628 0.27 -15.72 -21.39
N ASP A 629 -0.25 -16.91 -21.12
CA ASP A 629 -1.31 -17.51 -21.95
C ASP A 629 -2.70 -16.89 -21.68
N GLU A 630 -3.72 -17.37 -22.40
CA GLU A 630 -5.11 -16.92 -22.23
C GLU A 630 -5.68 -17.21 -20.84
N GLN A 631 -5.06 -18.12 -20.07
CA GLN A 631 -5.46 -18.49 -18.71
C GLN A 631 -4.73 -17.66 -17.64
N GLY A 632 -3.73 -16.84 -18.03
CA GLY A 632 -2.92 -16.04 -17.12
C GLY A 632 -1.67 -16.76 -16.59
N GLU A 633 -1.34 -17.93 -17.13
CA GLU A 633 -0.19 -18.73 -16.70
C GLU A 633 1.06 -18.45 -17.55
N LEU A 634 2.24 -18.48 -16.92
CA LEU A 634 3.52 -18.33 -17.64
C LEU A 634 3.86 -19.62 -18.41
N ARG A 635 4.05 -19.49 -19.72
CA ARG A 635 4.55 -20.56 -20.60
C ARG A 635 5.88 -20.19 -21.20
N THR A 636 6.73 -21.21 -21.41
CA THR A 636 7.98 -21.02 -22.15
C THR A 636 7.68 -20.82 -23.63
N LEU A 637 8.02 -19.63 -24.14
CA LEU A 637 7.94 -19.30 -25.55
C LEU A 637 9.16 -19.86 -26.30
N ARG A 638 10.36 -19.62 -25.76
CA ARG A 638 11.62 -20.16 -26.28
C ARG A 638 12.70 -20.21 -25.21
N VAL A 639 13.74 -21.00 -25.46
CA VAL A 639 14.94 -21.06 -24.64
C VAL A 639 15.97 -20.10 -25.20
N LEU A 640 16.57 -19.29 -24.34
CA LEU A 640 17.65 -18.35 -24.68
C LEU A 640 18.99 -19.01 -24.30
N ASN A 641 19.99 -18.89 -25.17
CA ASN A 641 21.34 -19.41 -24.94
C ASN A 641 22.32 -18.63 -25.83
N GLY A 642 23.59 -19.04 -25.95
CA GLY A 642 24.53 -18.43 -26.89
C GLY A 642 24.68 -16.94 -26.67
N ASP A 643 24.59 -16.15 -27.74
CA ASP A 643 24.77 -14.69 -27.69
C ASP A 643 23.75 -13.98 -26.77
N GLU A 644 22.50 -14.46 -26.73
CA GLU A 644 21.42 -13.89 -25.89
C GLU A 644 21.70 -13.99 -24.38
N THR A 645 22.55 -14.95 -24.00
CA THR A 645 23.00 -15.16 -22.61
C THR A 645 24.50 -14.92 -22.43
N ARG A 646 25.19 -14.48 -23.48
CA ARG A 646 26.66 -14.39 -23.54
C ARG A 646 27.34 -15.67 -23.07
N SER A 647 26.84 -16.80 -23.58
CA SER A 647 27.27 -18.15 -23.21
C SER A 647 27.13 -18.44 -21.71
N GLY A 648 26.03 -17.98 -21.11
CA GLY A 648 25.69 -18.18 -19.70
C GLY A 648 26.24 -17.13 -18.73
N GLU A 649 26.92 -16.08 -19.22
CA GLU A 649 27.48 -14.99 -18.41
C GLU A 649 26.37 -14.07 -17.86
N PHE A 650 25.45 -13.62 -18.72
CA PHE A 650 24.33 -12.76 -18.34
C PHE A 650 23.21 -12.79 -19.37
N LEU A 651 21.95 -12.69 -18.91
CA LEU A 651 20.80 -12.53 -19.79
C LEU A 651 20.69 -11.09 -20.25
N ILE A 652 20.49 -10.86 -21.55
CA ILE A 652 20.22 -9.53 -22.10
C ILE A 652 18.69 -9.33 -22.25
N MET A 653 18.15 -8.30 -21.59
CA MET A 653 16.78 -7.80 -21.76
C MET A 653 16.83 -6.43 -22.45
N PRO A 654 16.90 -6.36 -23.79
CA PRO A 654 17.26 -5.12 -24.48
C PRO A 654 16.11 -4.10 -24.55
N ASN A 655 16.43 -2.87 -24.99
CA ASN A 655 15.44 -1.88 -25.42
C ASN A 655 14.74 -2.31 -26.71
N ASP A 656 13.63 -1.65 -27.07
CA ASP A 656 12.95 -1.89 -28.35
C ASP A 656 13.83 -1.58 -29.56
N ASP A 657 14.69 -0.57 -29.42
CA ASP A 657 15.64 -0.12 -30.44
C ASP A 657 17.06 -0.07 -29.82
N PRO A 658 17.76 -1.22 -29.72
CA PRO A 658 19.10 -1.27 -29.15
C PRO A 658 20.13 -0.66 -30.12
N ASP A 659 20.98 0.23 -29.61
CA ASP A 659 22.02 0.87 -30.41
C ASP A 659 23.21 -0.08 -30.67
N TYR A 660 23.31 -0.61 -31.88
CA TYR A 660 24.42 -1.48 -32.29
C TYR A 660 25.71 -0.72 -32.64
N GLY A 661 25.76 0.61 -32.59
CA GLY A 661 26.99 1.38 -32.86
C GLY A 661 27.60 1.13 -34.24
N GLY A 662 26.79 0.70 -35.21
CA GLY A 662 27.24 0.28 -36.55
C GLY A 662 27.83 -1.13 -36.64
N PHE A 663 27.80 -1.92 -35.56
CA PHE A 663 28.20 -3.33 -35.58
C PHE A 663 27.16 -4.17 -36.35
N PRO A 664 27.58 -5.04 -37.30
CA PRO A 664 26.65 -5.69 -38.22
C PRO A 664 25.94 -6.93 -37.64
N ILE A 665 26.39 -7.46 -36.50
CA ILE A 665 25.81 -8.67 -35.90
C ILE A 665 24.84 -8.27 -34.78
N ALA A 666 23.59 -8.70 -34.91
CA ALA A 666 22.57 -8.50 -33.89
C ALA A 666 22.73 -9.53 -32.76
N VAL A 667 23.29 -9.11 -31.64
CA VAL A 667 23.48 -9.96 -30.43
C VAL A 667 22.40 -9.74 -29.37
N THR A 668 21.59 -8.69 -29.52
CA THR A 668 20.51 -8.33 -28.58
C THR A 668 19.17 -8.72 -29.18
N ILE A 669 18.95 -10.03 -29.36
CA ILE A 669 17.66 -10.52 -29.86
C ILE A 669 16.59 -10.12 -28.83
N PRO A 670 15.60 -9.30 -29.20
CA PRO A 670 14.68 -8.74 -28.23
C PRO A 670 13.91 -9.85 -27.51
N ALA A 671 13.91 -9.79 -26.18
CA ALA A 671 12.92 -10.46 -25.36
C ALA A 671 11.58 -9.78 -25.65
N ARG A 672 10.90 -10.23 -26.70
CA ARG A 672 9.66 -9.66 -27.24
C ARG A 672 8.58 -9.53 -26.17
N THR A 673 8.53 -10.50 -25.29
CA THR A 673 7.58 -10.57 -24.16
C THR A 673 8.01 -9.70 -22.98
N CYS A 674 9.32 -9.41 -22.88
CA CYS A 674 9.94 -8.71 -21.76
C CYS A 674 9.78 -9.43 -20.42
N ILE A 675 9.59 -10.75 -20.46
CA ILE A 675 9.49 -11.64 -19.31
C ILE A 675 10.43 -12.83 -19.58
N ALA A 676 11.35 -13.09 -18.67
CA ALA A 676 12.26 -14.23 -18.76
C ALA A 676 12.42 -14.92 -17.41
N GLU A 677 12.47 -16.24 -17.42
CA GLU A 677 12.83 -17.04 -16.26
C GLU A 677 14.28 -17.50 -16.39
N LEU A 678 15.02 -17.38 -15.30
CA LEU A 678 16.43 -17.71 -15.18
C LEU A 678 16.63 -18.72 -14.07
N GLU A 679 17.50 -19.70 -14.31
CA GLU A 679 18.03 -20.58 -13.28
C GLU A 679 19.53 -20.35 -13.15
N ALA A 680 19.98 -19.92 -11.98
CA ALA A 680 21.39 -19.70 -11.67
C ALA A 680 22.06 -20.97 -11.14
N TYR A 681 23.35 -21.14 -11.39
CA TYR A 681 24.15 -22.17 -10.76
C TYR A 681 25.56 -21.68 -10.48
N TYR A 682 26.24 -22.35 -9.54
CA TYR A 682 27.64 -22.13 -9.26
C TYR A 682 28.38 -23.46 -9.12
N ILE A 683 29.68 -23.44 -9.33
CA ILE A 683 30.54 -24.62 -9.23
C ILE A 683 31.49 -24.42 -8.04
N VAL A 684 31.60 -25.44 -7.20
CA VAL A 684 32.69 -25.57 -6.22
C VAL A 684 33.52 -26.75 -6.66
N GLU A 685 34.75 -26.50 -7.09
CA GLU A 685 35.68 -27.54 -7.50
C GLU A 685 36.33 -28.19 -6.28
N ASP A 686 36.61 -29.49 -6.39
CA ASP A 686 37.46 -30.19 -5.43
C ASP A 686 38.88 -29.62 -5.46
N GLU A 687 39.62 -29.72 -4.35
CA GLU A 687 40.99 -29.17 -4.26
C GLU A 687 41.95 -29.73 -5.33
N GLU A 688 41.68 -30.91 -5.89
CA GLU A 688 42.50 -31.48 -6.97
C GLU A 688 42.37 -30.73 -8.30
N PHE A 689 41.26 -30.02 -8.52
CA PHE A 689 40.94 -29.31 -9.76
C PHE A 689 40.90 -27.79 -9.61
N ARG A 690 41.14 -27.25 -8.41
CA ARG A 690 41.23 -25.82 -8.10
C ARG A 690 42.66 -25.31 -8.20
#